data_AF-A0A117MMY2-F1
#
_entry.id   AF-A0A117MMY2-F1
#
_cell.length_a   1.000
_cell.length_b   1.000
_cell.length_c   1.000
_cell.angle_alpha   90.00
_cell.angle_beta   90.00
_cell.angle_gamma   90.00
#
_symmetry.space_group_name_H-M   'P 1'
#
loop_
_entity.id
_entity.type
_entity.pdbx_description
1 polymer ?
#
loop_
_entity_poly.entity_id
_entity_poly.type
_entity_poly.pdbx_seq_one_letter_code
_entity_poly.pdbx_strand_id
1 'polypeptide(L)'
;MSSPFHPLRRQLLGAAEALGDGPAALPEILAGIVDDVDHALREPLEIFPVCHHSPASALAMLRRLREKQPKVIYLELCEDLQPLLTELRNCRLPVALQAFASELEGFPKESAPLSVIAPITEASAEYQAISYALDTPGVELVLVDRSTDHVFQWQPDPSSPAGAEEPEDDLHGDAVGVEIGDLRPRFAELEEHLLHHGRVRHWSEWWDQYVEQPLAGADHDTYRQVMVLVGSLFRRLAPHDTSRYASDEDRERYMWTRIRAHLAATGTDPADGLYVCGAFHAASRLPEVGSAPGTPDFTITPRTATTWLYGLIPSSHSAIEAQFGLAPGSVSIAATTWQKQLVKQRLTPFRLDGQEGGKKKATKALPLPSAATGPVTDHLTGYLAGPPRLDGLDEEELRGWCVDIVRLARRNGYLASTADAIAVFETSILLAGMRGRARPTPYDFQDAAVTCIEKDAVPGRRDVRRLCEILLGGDRIGQVGYDALPPLARDVYDRLAPLGLNLDQRSIQRALLDLAADPELAACSRLLWMLRYLLPDQAVRPIMGSRRLGEKHIQESWDLDLGRHQRTIIELGYEGVTVEQVLEQRLRRDAWDPKATAAVALKAVENSMLFLQSPRLTDELGNRAVELLSAERTVDEAPVVLRRIRRLLGHYRATTPVLPSWCERFVTSGYAHYCTLLPTAFVDEDTGVRQVGAMLGFLFSMESLALSLGCDRTQLEIAVRQSHPEAPAKIALLWAARNQLGDLSLADLRDRVDALLANPLVVPAFPQYVSGFVQALDPVPRLAPFVVETLSKAFGRLPDPVLLPWLPKLITTLKSQAAELVPVLTREAGHTFPGTLAAIDSWTPPWLARRPSPAGPGAGPGPLAPATGPVGAFLATHPATTDAVSTLLGCPGQWTEPTTAPTSPESSAPAVLLTTYPATATAVATLISA
;
A
#
# COMPACT_ATOMS: atom_id res chain seq x y z
N MET A 1 -32.81 16.37 -53.05
CA MET A 1 -34.09 16.49 -52.33
C MET A 1 -33.88 17.46 -51.18
N SER A 2 -34.87 18.28 -50.82
CA SER A 2 -34.72 19.21 -49.69
C SER A 2 -34.59 18.42 -48.38
N SER A 3 -33.76 18.89 -47.45
CA SER A 3 -33.59 18.28 -46.13
C SER A 3 -34.93 18.20 -45.38
N PRO A 4 -35.26 17.08 -44.70
CA PRO A 4 -36.49 16.99 -43.91
C PRO A 4 -36.53 18.04 -42.78
N PHE A 5 -35.37 18.50 -42.30
CA PHE A 5 -35.23 19.47 -41.22
C PHE A 5 -35.22 20.94 -41.67
N HIS A 6 -35.37 21.22 -42.97
CA HIS A 6 -35.38 22.59 -43.48
C HIS A 6 -36.42 23.51 -42.78
N PRO A 7 -37.64 23.06 -42.42
CA PRO A 7 -38.59 23.87 -41.66
C PRO A 7 -38.03 24.28 -40.28
N LEU A 8 -37.50 23.32 -39.51
CA LEU A 8 -36.88 23.57 -38.21
C LEU A 8 -35.73 24.56 -38.31
N ARG A 9 -34.82 24.33 -39.26
CA ARG A 9 -33.68 25.20 -39.53
C ARG A 9 -34.11 26.65 -39.78
N ARG A 10 -35.17 26.85 -40.58
CA ARG A 10 -35.70 28.19 -40.87
C ARG A 10 -36.31 28.83 -39.62
N GLN A 11 -37.01 28.05 -38.79
CA GLN A 11 -37.58 28.54 -37.55
C GLN A 11 -36.51 28.98 -36.55
N LEU A 12 -35.44 28.19 -36.39
CA LEU A 12 -34.33 28.52 -35.50
C LEU A 12 -33.55 29.76 -35.97
N LEU A 13 -33.32 29.90 -37.28
CA LEU A 13 -32.73 31.12 -37.84
C LEU A 13 -33.61 32.35 -37.60
N GLY A 14 -34.92 32.23 -37.83
CA GLY A 14 -35.86 33.31 -37.55
C GLY A 14 -35.89 33.69 -36.06
N ALA A 15 -35.75 32.71 -35.16
CA ALA A 15 -35.62 32.97 -33.73
C ALA A 15 -34.30 33.70 -33.37
N ALA A 16 -33.19 33.32 -34.01
CA ALA A 16 -31.90 33.99 -33.85
C ALA A 16 -31.94 35.44 -34.35
N GLU A 17 -32.58 35.70 -35.50
CA GLU A 17 -32.80 37.04 -36.05
C GLU A 17 -33.70 37.89 -35.14
N ALA A 18 -34.78 37.30 -34.61
CA ALA A 18 -35.68 37.99 -33.69
C ALA A 18 -35.01 38.37 -32.36
N LEU A 19 -33.95 37.66 -31.96
CA LEU A 19 -33.14 38.00 -30.79
C LEU A 19 -32.24 39.23 -31.01
N GLY A 20 -32.19 39.80 -32.23
CA GLY A 20 -31.93 41.21 -32.60
C GLY A 20 -30.57 41.83 -32.24
N ASP A 21 -30.11 41.61 -31.01
CA ASP A 21 -28.90 42.12 -30.38
C ASP A 21 -28.00 40.96 -29.85
N GLY A 22 -28.26 39.72 -30.30
CA GLY A 22 -27.53 38.53 -29.88
C GLY A 22 -26.14 38.38 -30.52
N PRO A 23 -25.27 37.50 -29.97
CA PRO A 23 -23.95 37.25 -30.55
C PRO A 23 -24.03 36.79 -32.01
N ALA A 24 -23.10 37.25 -32.85
CA ALA A 24 -23.05 36.87 -34.28
C ALA A 24 -22.94 35.35 -34.51
N ALA A 25 -22.45 34.60 -33.52
CA ALA A 25 -22.34 33.14 -33.56
C ALA A 25 -23.67 32.40 -33.32
N LEU A 26 -24.71 33.04 -32.75
CA LEU A 26 -25.96 32.37 -32.39
C LEU A 26 -26.71 31.77 -33.60
N PRO A 27 -26.91 32.49 -34.73
CA PRO A 27 -27.50 31.90 -35.93
C PRO A 27 -26.69 30.72 -36.49
N GLU A 28 -25.36 30.81 -36.42
CA GLU A 28 -24.45 29.75 -36.88
C GLU A 28 -24.59 28.48 -36.03
N ILE A 29 -24.62 28.62 -34.70
CA ILE A 29 -24.81 27.49 -33.78
C ILE A 29 -26.18 26.84 -34.01
N LEU A 30 -27.27 27.64 -34.01
CA LEU A 30 -28.63 27.12 -34.10
C LEU A 30 -28.97 26.47 -35.45
N ALA A 31 -28.49 27.03 -36.56
CA ALA A 31 -28.62 26.36 -37.86
C ALA A 31 -27.69 25.14 -37.95
N GLY A 32 -26.47 25.29 -37.43
CA GLY A 32 -25.43 24.27 -37.46
C GLY A 32 -25.83 22.98 -36.76
N ILE A 33 -26.48 23.05 -35.58
CA ILE A 33 -26.95 21.84 -34.87
C ILE A 33 -27.93 21.01 -35.70
N VAL A 34 -28.83 21.66 -36.44
CA VAL A 34 -29.80 20.98 -37.31
C VAL A 34 -29.12 20.43 -38.55
N ASP A 35 -28.19 21.20 -39.13
CA ASP A 35 -27.41 20.77 -40.27
C ASP A 35 -26.58 19.52 -39.93
N ASP A 36 -26.05 19.41 -38.70
CA ASP A 36 -25.27 18.26 -38.23
C ASP A 36 -26.13 17.01 -38.02
N VAL A 37 -27.34 17.17 -37.47
CA VAL A 37 -28.32 16.08 -37.39
C VAL A 37 -28.64 15.54 -38.78
N ASP A 38 -28.94 16.43 -39.72
CA ASP A 38 -29.24 16.06 -41.10
C ASP A 38 -28.05 15.37 -41.80
N HIS A 39 -26.82 15.76 -41.45
CA HIS A 39 -25.61 15.12 -41.96
C HIS A 39 -25.40 13.71 -41.40
N ALA A 40 -25.43 13.55 -40.07
CA ALA A 40 -25.22 12.27 -39.40
C ALA A 40 -26.29 11.22 -39.78
N LEU A 41 -27.52 11.65 -40.06
CA LEU A 41 -28.61 10.76 -40.46
C LEU A 41 -28.55 10.31 -41.92
N ARG A 42 -27.78 11.00 -42.77
CA ARG A 42 -27.56 10.60 -44.18
C ARG A 42 -26.45 9.57 -44.34
N GLU A 43 -25.60 9.40 -43.34
CA GLU A 43 -24.50 8.45 -43.36
C GLU A 43 -25.03 7.02 -43.55
N PRO A 44 -24.57 6.27 -44.58
CA PRO A 44 -25.02 4.90 -44.83
C PRO A 44 -24.76 3.95 -43.66
N LEU A 45 -23.61 4.10 -43.00
CA LEU A 45 -23.34 3.41 -41.75
C LEU A 45 -24.10 4.09 -40.61
N GLU A 46 -25.02 3.36 -39.98
CA GLU A 46 -25.84 3.96 -38.94
C GLU A 46 -24.99 4.33 -37.71
N ILE A 47 -24.89 5.63 -37.44
CA ILE A 47 -24.29 6.18 -36.22
C ILE A 47 -25.32 6.15 -35.08
N PHE A 48 -25.00 5.43 -34.02
CA PHE A 48 -25.77 5.32 -32.78
C PHE A 48 -25.08 6.12 -31.66
N PRO A 49 -25.56 7.34 -31.36
CA PRO A 49 -24.97 8.20 -30.33
C PRO A 49 -25.30 7.69 -28.92
N VAL A 50 -24.30 7.63 -28.04
CA VAL A 50 -24.44 7.22 -26.64
C VAL A 50 -23.84 8.23 -25.67
N CYS A 51 -24.21 8.09 -24.40
CA CYS A 51 -23.52 8.66 -23.26
C CYS A 51 -23.12 7.52 -22.30
N HIS A 52 -21.93 7.60 -21.70
CA HIS A 52 -21.48 6.54 -20.80
C HIS A 52 -22.40 6.43 -19.58
N HIS A 53 -22.65 5.21 -19.11
CA HIS A 53 -23.51 4.95 -17.95
C HIS A 53 -24.93 5.54 -18.05
N SER A 54 -25.45 5.76 -19.27
CA SER A 54 -26.79 6.27 -19.54
C SER A 54 -27.84 5.15 -19.65
N PRO A 55 -28.84 5.09 -18.74
CA PRO A 55 -29.97 4.17 -18.88
C PRO A 55 -30.77 4.40 -20.16
N ALA A 56 -30.96 5.65 -20.60
CA ALA A 56 -31.66 5.96 -21.84
C ALA A 56 -30.91 5.41 -23.06
N SER A 57 -29.58 5.60 -23.12
CA SER A 57 -28.75 5.01 -24.18
C SER A 57 -28.82 3.49 -24.16
N ALA A 58 -28.75 2.86 -22.99
CA ALA A 58 -28.85 1.41 -22.86
C ALA A 58 -30.21 0.88 -23.34
N LEU A 59 -31.32 1.56 -23.01
CA LEU A 59 -32.67 1.18 -23.43
C LEU A 59 -32.87 1.35 -24.93
N ALA A 60 -32.40 2.48 -25.49
CA ALA A 60 -32.47 2.73 -26.92
C ALA A 60 -31.63 1.71 -27.71
N MET A 61 -30.43 1.38 -27.23
CA MET A 61 -29.57 0.36 -27.82
C MET A 61 -30.27 -1.01 -27.81
N LEU A 62 -30.83 -1.37 -26.66
CA LEU A 62 -31.56 -2.62 -26.48
C LEU A 62 -32.73 -2.78 -27.46
N ARG A 63 -33.49 -1.70 -27.72
CA ARG A 63 -34.56 -1.71 -28.74
C ARG A 63 -33.97 -1.81 -30.14
N ARG A 64 -32.96 -0.99 -30.44
CA ARG A 64 -32.38 -0.92 -31.79
C ARG A 64 -31.74 -2.23 -32.24
N LEU A 65 -31.02 -2.91 -31.36
CA LEU A 65 -30.42 -4.21 -31.66
C LEU A 65 -31.46 -5.27 -32.01
N ARG A 66 -32.66 -5.23 -31.41
CA ARG A 66 -33.76 -6.14 -31.75
C ARG A 66 -34.39 -5.84 -33.11
N GLU A 67 -34.48 -4.57 -33.45
CA GLU A 67 -35.11 -4.10 -34.68
C GLU A 67 -34.19 -4.24 -35.90
N LYS A 68 -32.95 -3.74 -35.79
CA LYS A 68 -31.96 -3.69 -36.87
C LYS A 68 -31.25 -5.01 -37.07
N GLN A 69 -30.90 -5.69 -35.97
CA GLN A 69 -30.06 -6.90 -35.95
C GLN A 69 -28.81 -6.76 -36.85
N PRO A 70 -27.90 -5.81 -36.54
CA PRO A 70 -26.73 -5.57 -37.36
C PRO A 70 -25.82 -6.81 -37.42
N LYS A 71 -25.12 -6.97 -38.55
CA LYS A 71 -24.10 -8.02 -38.74
C LYS A 71 -22.74 -7.62 -38.17
N VAL A 72 -22.47 -6.32 -38.11
CA VAL A 72 -21.22 -5.78 -37.55
C VAL A 72 -21.54 -4.63 -36.63
N ILE A 73 -20.93 -4.62 -35.45
CA ILE A 73 -20.98 -3.50 -34.50
C ILE A 73 -19.58 -2.91 -34.38
N TYR A 74 -19.44 -1.63 -34.71
CA TYR A 74 -18.25 -0.83 -34.43
C TYR A 74 -18.46 -0.12 -33.11
N LEU A 75 -17.57 -0.29 -32.14
CA LEU A 75 -17.70 0.28 -30.80
C LEU A 75 -16.52 1.20 -30.50
N GLU A 76 -16.80 2.42 -30.07
CA GLU A 76 -15.82 3.36 -29.50
C GLU A 76 -15.26 2.78 -28.21
N LEU A 77 -14.21 1.99 -28.32
CA LEU A 77 -13.40 1.46 -27.22
C LEU A 77 -12.02 1.12 -27.79
N CYS A 78 -10.97 1.15 -26.98
CA CYS A 78 -9.60 0.91 -27.44
C CYS A 78 -9.48 -0.43 -28.16
N GLU A 79 -8.98 -0.40 -29.41
CA GLU A 79 -8.94 -1.56 -30.30
C GLU A 79 -8.25 -2.81 -29.72
N ASP A 80 -7.29 -2.61 -28.82
CA ASP A 80 -6.50 -3.67 -28.18
C ASP A 80 -7.11 -4.26 -26.90
N LEU A 81 -8.22 -3.73 -26.41
CA LEU A 81 -9.00 -4.34 -25.32
C LEU A 81 -9.94 -5.45 -25.81
N GLN A 82 -10.10 -5.62 -27.13
CA GLN A 82 -11.03 -6.56 -27.73
C GLN A 82 -10.89 -8.02 -27.22
N PRO A 83 -9.68 -8.58 -27.00
CA PRO A 83 -9.55 -9.95 -26.49
C PRO A 83 -10.24 -10.19 -25.15
N LEU A 84 -10.31 -9.17 -24.29
CA LEU A 84 -10.87 -9.26 -22.94
C LEU A 84 -12.40 -9.34 -22.92
N LEU A 85 -13.08 -8.93 -24.00
CA LEU A 85 -14.55 -8.85 -24.02
C LEU A 85 -15.21 -10.22 -23.85
N THR A 86 -14.57 -11.27 -24.35
CA THR A 86 -15.09 -12.65 -24.21
C THR A 86 -15.07 -13.15 -22.78
N GLU A 87 -14.13 -12.65 -21.96
CA GLU A 87 -13.96 -13.01 -20.55
C GLU A 87 -15.00 -12.34 -19.62
N LEU A 88 -15.73 -11.34 -20.12
CA LEU A 88 -16.85 -10.71 -19.38
C LEU A 88 -17.96 -11.71 -19.01
N ARG A 89 -18.04 -12.87 -19.69
CA ARG A 89 -18.97 -13.95 -19.35
C ARG A 89 -18.62 -14.62 -18.02
N ASN A 90 -17.36 -14.55 -17.61
CA ASN A 90 -16.84 -15.10 -16.37
C ASN A 90 -16.91 -14.08 -15.23
N CYS A 91 -17.60 -12.95 -15.40
CA CYS A 91 -17.59 -11.85 -14.45
C CYS A 91 -18.98 -11.49 -13.93
N ARG A 92 -19.03 -10.90 -12.73
CA ARG A 92 -20.19 -10.20 -12.19
C ARG A 92 -19.93 -8.69 -12.26
N LEU A 93 -20.72 -7.97 -13.04
CA LEU A 93 -20.58 -6.51 -13.20
C LEU A 93 -20.89 -5.74 -11.91
N PRO A 94 -20.25 -4.56 -11.69
CA PRO A 94 -19.31 -3.88 -12.61
C PRO A 94 -17.86 -4.40 -12.55
N VAL A 95 -17.22 -4.52 -13.71
CA VAL A 95 -15.78 -4.80 -13.84
C VAL A 95 -15.14 -3.78 -14.78
N ALA A 96 -13.83 -3.62 -14.75
CA ALA A 96 -13.12 -2.80 -15.72
C ALA A 96 -12.19 -3.66 -16.58
N LEU A 97 -12.18 -3.38 -17.88
CA LEU A 97 -11.12 -3.81 -18.78
C LEU A 97 -9.87 -3.00 -18.42
N GLN A 98 -8.73 -3.66 -18.24
CA GLN A 98 -7.48 -3.00 -17.89
C GLN A 98 -6.39 -3.34 -18.90
N ALA A 99 -5.64 -2.32 -19.28
CA ALA A 99 -4.31 -2.46 -19.85
C ALA A 99 -3.28 -1.85 -18.90
N PHE A 100 -2.14 -2.51 -18.77
CA PHE A 100 -1.08 -2.13 -17.84
C PHE A 100 0.29 -2.33 -18.51
N ALA A 101 1.20 -1.38 -18.33
CA ALA A 101 2.57 -1.47 -18.82
C ALA A 101 3.56 -0.94 -17.76
N SER A 102 4.44 -1.82 -17.28
CA SER A 102 5.56 -1.47 -16.40
C SER A 102 6.88 -1.29 -17.15
N GLU A 103 7.05 -1.97 -18.29
CA GLU A 103 8.24 -1.89 -19.15
C GLU A 103 7.94 -1.04 -20.37
N LEU A 104 8.41 0.20 -20.33
CA LEU A 104 8.13 1.19 -21.38
C LEU A 104 9.26 1.24 -22.41
N GLU A 105 8.89 1.22 -23.69
CA GLU A 105 9.79 1.43 -24.82
C GLU A 105 9.17 2.43 -25.79
N GLY A 106 9.62 3.68 -25.73
CA GLY A 106 9.07 4.81 -26.51
C GLY A 106 8.45 5.90 -25.65
N PHE A 107 8.15 5.61 -24.38
CA PHE A 107 7.73 6.59 -23.37
C PHE A 107 8.84 6.87 -22.34
N PRO A 108 8.79 8.01 -21.62
CA PRO A 108 9.72 8.30 -20.52
C PRO A 108 9.63 7.23 -19.42
N LYS A 109 10.76 6.73 -18.92
CA LYS A 109 10.76 5.63 -17.93
C LYS A 109 10.10 6.03 -16.60
N GLU A 110 10.18 7.31 -16.27
CA GLU A 110 9.56 7.93 -15.09
C GLU A 110 8.03 7.96 -15.16
N SER A 111 7.42 7.77 -16.34
CA SER A 111 5.96 7.64 -16.47
C SER A 111 5.45 6.23 -16.15
N ALA A 112 6.34 5.25 -15.96
CA ALA A 112 5.93 3.91 -15.57
C ALA A 112 5.48 3.84 -14.10
N PRO A 113 4.43 3.07 -13.76
CA PRO A 113 3.62 2.25 -14.67
C PRO A 113 2.54 3.07 -15.39
N LEU A 114 2.23 2.69 -16.64
CA LEU A 114 1.08 3.21 -17.38
C LEU A 114 -0.10 2.26 -17.20
N SER A 115 -1.29 2.79 -16.87
CA SER A 115 -2.51 2.00 -16.79
C SER A 115 -3.70 2.71 -17.43
N VAL A 116 -4.45 1.97 -18.23
CA VAL A 116 -5.72 2.38 -18.83
C VAL A 116 -6.80 1.44 -18.34
N ILE A 117 -7.94 2.00 -17.93
CA ILE A 117 -9.12 1.22 -17.57
C ILE A 117 -10.35 1.67 -18.35
N ALA A 118 -11.24 0.72 -18.66
CA ALA A 118 -12.56 0.98 -19.23
C ALA A 118 -13.62 0.24 -18.42
N PRO A 119 -14.28 0.92 -17.46
CA PRO A 119 -15.33 0.32 -16.63
C PRO A 119 -16.57 -0.07 -17.44
N ILE A 120 -17.13 -1.24 -17.14
CA ILE A 120 -18.34 -1.77 -17.80
C ILE A 120 -19.42 -2.02 -16.74
N THR A 121 -20.63 -1.51 -17.02
CA THR A 121 -21.82 -1.68 -16.17
C THR A 121 -22.95 -2.30 -17.00
N GLU A 122 -23.91 -2.97 -16.35
CA GLU A 122 -25.05 -3.56 -17.08
C GLU A 122 -25.96 -2.48 -17.70
N ALA A 123 -26.06 -1.32 -17.03
CA ALA A 123 -26.89 -0.18 -17.40
C ALA A 123 -26.20 0.74 -18.41
N SER A 124 -25.58 0.16 -19.43
CA SER A 124 -24.79 0.88 -20.42
C SER A 124 -25.07 0.34 -21.84
N ALA A 125 -25.07 1.23 -22.83
CA ALA A 125 -25.31 0.85 -24.23
C ALA A 125 -24.22 -0.09 -24.76
N GLU A 126 -23.00 0.14 -24.32
CA GLU A 126 -21.79 -0.60 -24.67
C GLU A 126 -21.92 -2.05 -24.21
N TYR A 127 -22.34 -2.30 -22.97
CA TYR A 127 -22.57 -3.66 -22.51
C TYR A 127 -23.70 -4.38 -23.27
N GLN A 128 -24.79 -3.67 -23.61
CA GLN A 128 -25.86 -4.26 -24.42
C GLN A 128 -25.38 -4.63 -25.83
N ALA A 129 -24.55 -3.79 -26.46
CA ALA A 129 -23.93 -4.05 -27.76
C ALA A 129 -22.94 -5.21 -27.72
N ILE A 130 -22.05 -5.23 -26.71
CA ILE A 130 -21.09 -6.32 -26.47
C ILE A 130 -21.83 -7.64 -26.25
N SER A 131 -22.83 -7.65 -25.36
CA SER A 131 -23.60 -8.85 -25.04
C SER A 131 -24.34 -9.39 -26.27
N TYR A 132 -24.95 -8.51 -27.05
CA TYR A 132 -25.62 -8.91 -28.29
C TYR A 132 -24.64 -9.52 -29.29
N ALA A 133 -23.49 -8.88 -29.53
CA ALA A 133 -22.54 -9.37 -30.53
C ALA A 133 -21.90 -10.71 -30.14
N LEU A 134 -21.55 -10.89 -28.87
CA LEU A 134 -20.88 -12.11 -28.41
C LEU A 134 -21.80 -13.34 -28.34
N ASP A 135 -23.10 -13.15 -28.10
CA ASP A 135 -24.06 -14.26 -27.98
C ASP A 135 -24.95 -14.44 -29.23
N THR A 136 -24.85 -13.55 -30.22
CA THR A 136 -25.58 -13.68 -31.50
C THR A 136 -24.67 -14.26 -32.58
N PRO A 137 -24.93 -15.48 -33.08
CA PRO A 137 -24.08 -16.11 -34.09
C PRO A 137 -23.98 -15.26 -35.37
N GLY A 138 -22.75 -15.10 -35.87
CA GLY A 138 -22.47 -14.39 -37.12
C GLY A 138 -22.46 -12.86 -37.00
N VAL A 139 -22.60 -12.30 -35.80
CA VAL A 139 -22.38 -10.88 -35.54
C VAL A 139 -20.92 -10.66 -35.16
N GLU A 140 -20.28 -9.71 -35.82
CA GLU A 140 -18.92 -9.29 -35.52
C GLU A 140 -18.92 -8.03 -34.65
N LEU A 141 -18.03 -7.98 -33.66
CA LEU A 141 -17.76 -6.79 -32.85
C LEU A 141 -16.36 -6.29 -33.16
N VAL A 142 -16.23 -5.02 -33.51
CA VAL A 142 -14.98 -4.37 -33.87
C VAL A 142 -14.79 -3.15 -32.99
N LEU A 143 -13.70 -3.14 -32.20
CA LEU A 143 -13.33 -1.97 -31.42
C LEU A 143 -12.53 -1.01 -32.30
N VAL A 144 -12.95 0.26 -32.35
CA VAL A 144 -12.45 1.22 -33.36
C VAL A 144 -11.74 2.43 -32.79
N ASP A 145 -11.75 2.67 -31.48
CA ASP A 145 -11.02 3.80 -30.89
C ASP A 145 -9.51 3.47 -30.78
N ARG A 146 -8.72 4.51 -30.56
CA ARG A 146 -7.26 4.47 -30.41
C ARG A 146 -6.83 3.39 -29.43
N SER A 147 -5.72 2.70 -29.73
CA SER A 147 -5.17 1.69 -28.81
C SER A 147 -4.73 2.32 -27.47
N THR A 148 -4.54 1.51 -26.43
CA THR A 148 -4.08 2.03 -25.13
C THR A 148 -2.73 2.75 -25.23
N ASP A 149 -1.85 2.28 -26.11
CA ASP A 149 -0.61 2.98 -26.46
C ASP A 149 -0.84 4.42 -26.98
N HIS A 150 -1.80 4.60 -27.89
CA HIS A 150 -2.15 5.92 -28.45
C HIS A 150 -2.84 6.83 -27.43
N VAL A 151 -3.50 6.28 -26.40
CA VAL A 151 -4.03 7.08 -25.29
C VAL A 151 -2.91 7.92 -24.68
N PHE A 152 -1.73 7.34 -24.45
CA PHE A 152 -0.59 8.04 -23.88
C PHE A 152 0.22 8.82 -24.92
N GLN A 153 0.35 8.34 -26.17
CA GLN A 153 1.04 9.11 -27.22
C GLN A 153 0.39 10.47 -27.48
N TRP A 154 -0.94 10.56 -27.31
CA TRP A 154 -1.71 11.77 -27.59
C TRP A 154 -2.02 12.60 -26.33
N GLN A 155 -1.48 12.21 -25.18
CA GLN A 155 -1.56 13.00 -23.95
C GLN A 155 -0.41 14.03 -23.89
N PRO A 156 -0.68 15.29 -23.48
CA PRO A 156 0.34 16.33 -23.38
C PRO A 156 1.43 16.03 -22.33
N ASP A 157 1.09 15.28 -21.28
CA ASP A 157 1.99 14.89 -20.20
C ASP A 157 1.59 13.54 -19.59
N PRO A 158 2.26 12.42 -19.96
CA PRO A 158 1.99 11.10 -19.38
C PRO A 158 2.45 10.98 -17.92
N SER A 159 3.11 12.01 -17.35
CA SER A 159 3.63 12.00 -15.97
C SER A 159 2.78 12.78 -14.96
N SER A 160 1.71 13.47 -15.39
CA SER A 160 0.83 14.20 -14.48
C SER A 160 -0.15 13.25 -13.79
N PRO A 161 -0.07 13.05 -12.46
CA PRO A 161 -1.06 12.25 -11.74
C PRO A 161 -2.44 12.93 -11.80
N ALA A 162 -3.50 12.15 -11.95
CA ALA A 162 -4.86 12.63 -11.78
C ALA A 162 -5.03 13.09 -10.33
N GLY A 163 -4.97 14.41 -10.09
CA GLY A 163 -5.09 14.99 -8.76
C GLY A 163 -6.49 14.78 -8.17
N ALA A 164 -6.66 13.72 -7.39
CA ALA A 164 -7.76 13.54 -6.45
C ALA A 164 -7.21 12.95 -5.15
N GLU A 165 -7.75 13.37 -4.00
CA GLU A 165 -7.42 12.74 -2.71
C GLU A 165 -7.87 11.27 -2.75
N GLU A 166 -6.93 10.34 -2.50
CA GLU A 166 -7.18 8.90 -2.51
C GLU A 166 -8.25 8.51 -1.46
N PRO A 167 -9.43 7.99 -1.86
CA PRO A 167 -10.30 7.30 -0.92
C PRO A 167 -9.64 5.96 -0.50
N GLU A 168 -9.81 5.57 0.77
CA GLU A 168 -9.20 4.35 1.37
C GLU A 168 -9.51 3.00 0.65
N ASP A 169 -10.38 2.99 -0.37
CA ASP A 169 -10.85 1.80 -1.11
C ASP A 169 -10.92 2.07 -2.65
N ASP A 170 -9.93 2.72 -3.26
CA ASP A 170 -9.94 2.96 -4.72
C ASP A 170 -9.64 1.69 -5.56
N LEU A 171 -10.65 1.22 -6.29
CA LEU A 171 -10.56 0.04 -7.17
C LEU A 171 -9.96 0.37 -8.55
N HIS A 172 -9.77 1.64 -8.90
CA HIS A 172 -9.21 2.08 -10.18
C HIS A 172 -7.79 2.65 -10.03
N GLY A 173 -7.45 3.24 -8.88
CA GLY A 173 -6.11 3.77 -8.61
C GLY A 173 -5.77 4.90 -9.59
N ASP A 174 -4.48 5.10 -9.89
CA ASP A 174 -4.02 6.18 -10.78
C ASP A 174 -4.26 5.92 -12.28
N ALA A 175 -5.16 5.00 -12.63
CA ALA A 175 -5.38 4.62 -14.03
C ALA A 175 -6.10 5.72 -14.83
N VAL A 176 -5.77 5.80 -16.12
CA VAL A 176 -6.51 6.64 -17.07
C VAL A 176 -7.82 5.95 -17.42
N GLY A 177 -8.94 6.54 -16.99
CA GLY A 177 -10.28 6.10 -17.37
C GLY A 177 -10.61 6.44 -18.82
N VAL A 178 -10.99 5.43 -19.61
CA VAL A 178 -11.56 5.59 -20.94
C VAL A 178 -13.08 5.58 -20.82
N GLU A 179 -13.68 6.74 -21.06
CA GLU A 179 -15.12 6.94 -21.05
C GLU A 179 -15.69 6.96 -22.48
N ILE A 180 -16.79 6.24 -22.71
CA ILE A 180 -17.45 6.19 -24.00
C ILE A 180 -18.55 7.23 -24.04
N GLY A 181 -18.35 8.32 -24.77
CA GLY A 181 -19.37 9.38 -24.87
C GLY A 181 -19.52 10.24 -23.63
N ASP A 182 -18.41 10.71 -23.07
CA ASP A 182 -18.40 11.85 -22.14
C ASP A 182 -19.12 13.05 -22.78
N LEU A 183 -20.25 13.41 -22.17
CA LEU A 183 -21.09 14.53 -22.57
C LEU A 183 -21.24 15.52 -21.42
N ARG A 184 -20.10 16.03 -20.95
CA ARG A 184 -20.02 17.18 -20.04
C ARG A 184 -19.63 18.46 -20.79
N PRO A 185 -20.12 19.65 -20.38
CA PRO A 185 -19.64 20.93 -20.88
C PRO A 185 -18.10 20.99 -20.85
N ARG A 186 -17.48 21.41 -21.96
CA ARG A 186 -16.02 21.44 -22.10
C ARG A 186 -15.36 22.64 -21.39
N PHE A 187 -16.14 23.52 -20.78
CA PHE A 187 -15.68 24.69 -20.01
C PHE A 187 -16.64 24.97 -18.84
N ALA A 188 -16.08 25.45 -17.73
CA ALA A 188 -16.77 25.50 -16.44
C ALA A 188 -17.96 26.47 -16.41
N GLU A 189 -17.86 27.58 -17.15
CA GLU A 189 -18.88 28.64 -17.18
C GLU A 189 -20.20 28.14 -17.77
N LEU A 190 -20.16 27.27 -18.79
CA LEU A 190 -21.36 26.66 -19.34
C LEU A 190 -22.00 25.69 -18.35
N GLU A 191 -21.19 24.87 -17.68
CA GLU A 191 -21.69 23.97 -16.65
C GLU A 191 -22.36 24.76 -15.51
N GLU A 192 -21.66 25.76 -14.95
CA GLU A 192 -22.21 26.62 -13.89
C GLU A 192 -23.51 27.30 -14.33
N HIS A 193 -23.56 27.80 -15.57
CA HIS A 193 -24.75 28.42 -16.13
C HIS A 193 -25.93 27.44 -16.21
N LEU A 194 -25.70 26.23 -16.74
CA LEU A 194 -26.73 25.19 -16.85
C LEU A 194 -27.21 24.72 -15.47
N LEU A 195 -26.30 24.55 -14.52
CA LEU A 195 -26.64 24.15 -13.15
C LEU A 195 -27.45 25.23 -12.43
N HIS A 196 -27.03 26.50 -12.54
CA HIS A 196 -27.72 27.65 -11.96
C HIS A 196 -29.16 27.76 -12.47
N HIS A 197 -29.35 27.74 -13.80
CA HIS A 197 -30.66 27.88 -14.41
C HIS A 197 -31.53 26.62 -14.26
N GLY A 198 -30.91 25.43 -14.21
CA GLY A 198 -31.58 24.18 -13.87
C GLY A 198 -31.95 24.05 -12.40
N ARG A 199 -31.42 24.93 -11.53
CA ARG A 199 -31.58 24.90 -10.06
C ARG A 199 -31.16 23.55 -9.45
N VAL A 200 -30.08 22.99 -9.98
CA VAL A 200 -29.49 21.70 -9.63
C VAL A 200 -28.05 21.89 -9.14
N ARG A 201 -27.52 20.95 -8.37
CA ARG A 201 -26.15 21.06 -7.82
C ARG A 201 -25.10 20.36 -8.64
N HIS A 202 -25.48 19.28 -9.31
CA HIS A 202 -24.54 18.38 -9.97
C HIS A 202 -24.90 18.17 -11.43
N TRP A 203 -23.89 17.99 -12.28
CA TRP A 203 -24.07 17.69 -13.71
C TRP A 203 -24.95 16.46 -13.92
N SER A 204 -24.73 15.38 -13.16
CA SER A 204 -25.53 14.16 -13.24
C SER A 204 -27.01 14.39 -12.93
N GLU A 205 -27.34 15.35 -12.05
CA GLU A 205 -28.73 15.73 -11.73
C GLU A 205 -29.38 16.48 -12.90
N TRP A 206 -28.63 17.40 -13.51
CA TRP A 206 -29.07 18.13 -14.70
C TRP A 206 -29.34 17.16 -15.86
N TRP A 207 -28.38 16.28 -16.13
CA TRP A 207 -28.45 15.30 -17.21
C TRP A 207 -29.63 14.33 -17.04
N ASP A 208 -29.85 13.81 -15.83
CA ASP A 208 -30.98 12.93 -15.54
C ASP A 208 -32.32 13.61 -15.87
N GLN A 209 -32.50 14.85 -15.42
CA GLN A 209 -33.75 15.60 -15.57
C GLN A 209 -34.04 16.00 -17.02
N TYR A 210 -33.03 16.47 -17.75
CA TYR A 210 -33.24 17.10 -19.06
C TYR A 210 -32.93 16.19 -20.25
N VAL A 211 -32.22 15.07 -20.04
CA VAL A 211 -31.82 14.16 -21.12
C VAL A 211 -32.25 12.72 -20.85
N GLU A 212 -31.89 12.12 -19.71
CA GLU A 212 -32.23 10.70 -19.43
C GLU A 212 -33.73 10.44 -19.41
N GLN A 213 -34.46 11.15 -18.53
CA GLN A 213 -35.89 10.90 -18.35
C GLN A 213 -36.70 11.17 -19.63
N PRO A 214 -36.49 12.27 -20.37
CA PRO A 214 -37.22 12.52 -21.61
C PRO A 214 -36.94 11.47 -22.69
N LEU A 215 -35.73 10.91 -22.73
CA LEU A 215 -35.33 9.95 -23.76
C LEU A 215 -35.58 8.48 -23.40
N ALA A 216 -35.76 8.15 -22.12
CA ALA A 216 -35.96 6.77 -21.67
C ALA A 216 -37.13 6.05 -22.38
N GLY A 217 -38.18 6.80 -22.75
CA GLY A 217 -39.37 6.30 -23.47
C GLY A 217 -39.42 6.63 -24.96
N ALA A 218 -38.43 7.33 -25.50
CA ALA A 218 -38.43 7.76 -26.90
C ALA A 218 -38.28 6.58 -27.87
N ASP A 219 -38.90 6.69 -29.05
CA ASP A 219 -38.60 5.79 -30.17
C ASP A 219 -37.17 6.02 -30.69
N HIS A 220 -36.67 5.10 -31.51
CA HIS A 220 -35.30 5.13 -32.00
C HIS A 220 -34.97 6.40 -32.79
N ASP A 221 -35.87 6.86 -33.68
CA ASP A 221 -35.61 8.01 -34.55
C ASP A 221 -35.55 9.30 -33.72
N THR A 222 -36.48 9.46 -32.78
CA THR A 222 -36.46 10.58 -31.82
C THR A 222 -35.18 10.55 -30.97
N TYR A 223 -34.83 9.40 -30.38
CA TYR A 223 -33.62 9.26 -29.56
C TYR A 223 -32.36 9.64 -30.35
N ARG A 224 -32.18 9.06 -31.54
CA ARG A 224 -31.01 9.28 -32.39
C ARG A 224 -30.89 10.75 -32.77
N GLN A 225 -31.99 11.36 -33.21
CA GLN A 225 -32.03 12.77 -33.59
C GLN A 225 -31.67 13.70 -32.42
N VAL A 226 -32.25 13.48 -31.24
CA VAL A 226 -32.00 14.32 -30.05
C VAL A 226 -30.57 14.15 -29.55
N MET A 227 -30.05 12.92 -29.48
CA MET A 227 -28.68 12.71 -29.00
C MET A 227 -27.63 13.28 -29.96
N VAL A 228 -27.83 13.19 -31.29
CA VAL A 228 -26.95 13.90 -32.24
C VAL A 228 -27.03 15.41 -32.05
N LEU A 229 -28.24 15.96 -31.83
CA LEU A 229 -28.42 17.40 -31.57
C LEU A 229 -27.68 17.84 -30.29
N VAL A 230 -27.79 17.07 -29.21
CA VAL A 230 -27.09 17.34 -27.94
C VAL A 230 -25.58 17.28 -28.11
N GLY A 231 -25.06 16.25 -28.80
CA GLY A 231 -23.64 16.14 -29.10
C GLY A 231 -23.12 17.28 -29.95
N SER A 232 -23.86 17.67 -31.00
CA SER A 232 -23.54 18.83 -31.84
C SER A 232 -23.54 20.14 -31.06
N LEU A 233 -24.52 20.33 -30.16
CA LEU A 233 -24.59 21.51 -29.30
C LEU A 233 -23.33 21.64 -28.44
N PHE A 234 -22.93 20.58 -27.72
CA PHE A 234 -21.73 20.63 -26.90
C PHE A 234 -20.45 20.78 -27.72
N ARG A 235 -20.39 20.17 -28.90
CA ARG A 235 -19.26 20.35 -29.82
C ARG A 235 -19.11 21.80 -30.25
N ARG A 236 -20.20 22.45 -30.64
CA ARG A 236 -20.20 23.84 -31.13
C ARG A 236 -19.96 24.88 -30.03
N LEU A 237 -20.29 24.53 -28.79
CA LEU A 237 -19.99 25.39 -27.63
C LEU A 237 -18.57 25.17 -27.09
N ALA A 238 -17.91 24.08 -27.45
CA ALA A 238 -16.59 23.75 -26.91
C ALA A 238 -15.50 24.73 -27.41
N PRO A 239 -14.53 25.11 -26.55
CA PRO A 239 -13.38 25.89 -26.98
C PRO A 239 -12.50 25.10 -27.97
N HIS A 240 -12.46 25.55 -29.23
CA HIS A 240 -11.80 24.88 -30.34
C HIS A 240 -10.26 24.93 -30.30
N ASP A 241 -9.67 25.80 -29.49
CA ASP A 241 -8.22 25.97 -29.35
C ASP A 241 -7.59 25.09 -28.25
N THR A 242 -8.37 24.16 -27.69
CA THR A 242 -7.90 23.26 -26.63
C THR A 242 -7.27 21.99 -27.20
N SER A 243 -6.23 21.48 -26.52
CA SER A 243 -5.62 20.18 -26.84
C SER A 243 -6.63 19.03 -26.77
N ARG A 244 -7.61 19.13 -25.86
CA ARG A 244 -8.71 18.17 -25.73
C ARG A 244 -9.57 18.11 -27.00
N TYR A 245 -9.94 19.26 -27.55
CA TYR A 245 -10.75 19.31 -28.77
C TYR A 245 -9.97 18.73 -29.97
N ALA A 246 -8.67 19.06 -30.10
CA ALA A 246 -7.82 18.47 -31.13
C ALA A 246 -7.70 16.94 -30.99
N SER A 247 -7.58 16.43 -29.76
CA SER A 247 -7.56 15.00 -29.48
C SER A 247 -8.88 14.32 -29.86
N ASP A 248 -10.03 14.93 -29.56
CA ASP A 248 -11.35 14.41 -29.96
C ASP A 248 -11.48 14.32 -31.50
N GLU A 249 -10.95 15.28 -32.24
CA GLU A 249 -10.92 15.21 -33.71
C GLU A 249 -10.01 14.08 -34.22
N ASP A 250 -8.82 13.90 -33.64
CA ASP A 250 -7.92 12.80 -34.03
C ASP A 250 -8.50 11.43 -33.71
N ARG A 251 -9.26 11.31 -32.61
CA ARG A 251 -10.04 10.10 -32.30
C ARG A 251 -11.10 9.82 -33.37
N GLU A 252 -11.83 10.83 -33.81
CA GLU A 252 -12.82 10.68 -34.89
C GLU A 252 -12.18 10.21 -36.20
N ARG A 253 -11.05 10.84 -36.58
CA ARG A 253 -10.27 10.44 -37.75
C ARG A 253 -9.79 8.99 -37.64
N TYR A 254 -9.31 8.60 -36.46
CA TYR A 254 -8.86 7.24 -36.17
C TYR A 254 -10.00 6.22 -36.31
N MET A 255 -11.11 6.45 -35.62
CA MET A 255 -12.27 5.55 -35.61
C MET A 255 -12.80 5.32 -37.03
N TRP A 256 -13.00 6.39 -37.80
CA TRP A 256 -13.49 6.26 -39.17
C TRP A 256 -12.49 5.60 -40.11
N THR A 257 -11.19 5.81 -39.92
CA THR A 257 -10.15 5.10 -40.68
C THR A 257 -10.18 3.60 -40.40
N ARG A 258 -10.37 3.18 -39.13
CA ARG A 258 -10.52 1.77 -38.75
C ARG A 258 -11.79 1.13 -39.30
N ILE A 259 -12.92 1.84 -39.21
CA ILE A 259 -14.21 1.40 -39.76
C ILE A 259 -14.06 1.14 -41.27
N ARG A 260 -13.51 2.11 -42.03
CA ARG A 260 -13.33 1.95 -43.48
C ARG A 260 -12.38 0.83 -43.84
N ALA A 261 -11.27 0.68 -43.12
CA ALA A 261 -10.34 -0.43 -43.32
C ALA A 261 -11.05 -1.78 -43.15
N HIS A 262 -11.90 -1.91 -42.14
CA HIS A 262 -12.71 -3.11 -41.92
C HIS A 262 -13.74 -3.35 -43.02
N LEU A 263 -14.51 -2.32 -43.42
CA LEU A 263 -15.50 -2.41 -44.50
C LEU A 263 -14.84 -2.85 -45.81
N ALA A 264 -13.67 -2.30 -46.13
CA ALA A 264 -12.91 -2.65 -47.33
C ALA A 264 -12.37 -4.09 -47.28
N ALA A 265 -11.92 -4.56 -46.11
CA ALA A 265 -11.37 -5.91 -45.94
C ALA A 265 -12.45 -7.01 -45.98
N THR A 266 -13.63 -6.74 -45.43
CA THR A 266 -14.71 -7.73 -45.30
C THR A 266 -15.75 -7.67 -46.43
N GLY A 267 -15.86 -6.52 -47.11
CA GLY A 267 -16.92 -6.28 -48.09
C GLY A 267 -18.32 -6.12 -47.45
N THR A 268 -18.38 -5.84 -46.15
CA THR A 268 -19.64 -5.60 -45.42
C THR A 268 -20.34 -4.36 -45.97
N ASP A 269 -21.65 -4.47 -46.23
CA ASP A 269 -22.47 -3.32 -46.58
C ASP A 269 -22.60 -2.39 -45.35
N PRO A 270 -22.25 -1.08 -45.44
CA PRO A 270 -22.45 -0.13 -44.34
C PRO A 270 -23.85 -0.17 -43.72
N ALA A 271 -24.89 -0.48 -44.51
CA ALA A 271 -26.27 -0.57 -44.02
C ALA A 271 -26.49 -1.73 -43.02
N ASP A 272 -25.70 -2.80 -43.12
CA ASP A 272 -25.70 -3.95 -42.21
C ASP A 272 -24.90 -3.67 -40.91
N GLY A 273 -24.18 -2.56 -40.85
CA GLY A 273 -23.37 -2.14 -39.71
C GLY A 273 -24.08 -1.19 -38.75
N LEU A 274 -23.60 -1.15 -37.51
CA LEU A 274 -23.98 -0.18 -36.49
C LEU A 274 -22.71 0.41 -35.86
N TYR A 275 -22.55 1.72 -35.88
CA TYR A 275 -21.43 2.42 -35.24
C TYR A 275 -21.89 3.06 -33.93
N VAL A 276 -21.42 2.53 -32.80
CA VAL A 276 -21.74 2.98 -31.45
C VAL A 276 -20.62 3.88 -30.95
N CYS A 277 -20.93 5.17 -30.84
CA CYS A 277 -19.98 6.18 -30.36
C CYS A 277 -20.66 7.23 -29.50
N GLY A 278 -19.84 7.95 -28.73
CA GLY A 278 -20.24 9.10 -27.97
C GLY A 278 -20.94 10.14 -28.82
N ALA A 279 -22.02 10.72 -28.29
CA ALA A 279 -22.82 11.65 -29.07
C ALA A 279 -22.03 12.87 -29.56
N PHE A 280 -20.98 13.27 -28.83
CA PHE A 280 -20.05 14.34 -29.24
C PHE A 280 -19.37 14.04 -30.59
N HIS A 281 -19.00 12.78 -30.82
CA HIS A 281 -18.33 12.31 -32.05
C HIS A 281 -19.32 12.04 -33.19
N ALA A 282 -20.60 11.81 -32.88
CA ALA A 282 -21.63 11.50 -33.88
C ALA A 282 -21.92 12.68 -34.83
N ALA A 283 -21.63 13.91 -34.42
CA ALA A 283 -21.90 15.14 -35.17
C ALA A 283 -20.65 15.72 -35.88
N SER A 284 -19.61 14.91 -36.10
CA SER A 284 -18.36 15.37 -36.70
C SER A 284 -18.55 15.83 -38.16
N ARG A 285 -17.75 16.84 -38.55
CA ARG A 285 -17.72 17.45 -39.90
C ARG A 285 -16.36 17.31 -40.58
N LEU A 286 -15.48 16.50 -40.01
CA LEU A 286 -14.15 16.31 -40.54
C LEU A 286 -14.20 15.67 -41.94
N PRO A 287 -13.33 16.09 -42.87
CA PRO A 287 -13.28 15.48 -44.20
C PRO A 287 -13.07 13.97 -44.16
N GLU A 288 -12.37 13.44 -43.17
CA GLU A 288 -12.04 12.02 -43.00
C GLU A 288 -13.17 11.19 -42.36
N VAL A 289 -14.35 11.77 -42.11
CA VAL A 289 -15.48 11.11 -41.46
C VAL A 289 -16.51 10.61 -42.49
N GLY A 290 -17.01 9.39 -42.29
CA GLY A 290 -18.04 8.75 -43.11
C GLY A 290 -17.56 7.51 -43.86
N SER A 291 -18.52 6.71 -44.35
CA SER A 291 -18.29 5.47 -45.11
C SER A 291 -18.26 5.65 -46.63
N ALA A 292 -18.46 6.87 -47.12
CA ALA A 292 -18.53 7.16 -48.54
C ALA A 292 -17.22 6.77 -49.28
N PRO A 293 -17.32 6.23 -50.51
CA PRO A 293 -16.14 6.01 -51.34
C PRO A 293 -15.41 7.33 -51.64
N GLY A 294 -14.09 7.35 -51.45
CA GLY A 294 -13.25 8.54 -51.71
C GLY A 294 -13.09 9.49 -50.53
N THR A 295 -13.66 9.18 -49.36
CA THR A 295 -13.34 9.85 -48.09
C THR A 295 -11.84 9.72 -47.81
N PRO A 296 -11.12 10.82 -47.49
CA PRO A 296 -9.69 10.79 -47.20
C PRO A 296 -9.37 9.95 -45.95
N ASP A 297 -8.21 9.31 -45.97
CA ASP A 297 -7.69 8.57 -44.83
C ASP A 297 -6.79 9.42 -43.95
N PHE A 298 -6.79 9.09 -42.65
CA PHE A 298 -5.91 9.67 -41.66
C PHE A 298 -4.72 8.76 -41.38
N THR A 299 -3.51 9.33 -41.35
CA THR A 299 -2.30 8.58 -41.03
C THR A 299 -2.22 8.32 -39.54
N ILE A 300 -2.55 7.10 -39.13
CA ILE A 300 -2.41 6.63 -37.75
C ILE A 300 -0.92 6.42 -37.45
N THR A 301 -0.43 7.01 -36.36
CA THR A 301 0.94 6.79 -35.89
C THR A 301 1.18 5.32 -35.53
N PRO A 302 2.39 4.77 -35.73
CA PRO A 302 2.69 3.43 -35.24
C PRO A 302 2.64 3.38 -33.70
N ARG A 303 2.23 2.25 -33.14
CA ARG A 303 2.38 1.98 -31.70
C ARG A 303 3.86 1.95 -31.32
N THR A 304 4.15 2.32 -30.07
CA THR A 304 5.48 2.13 -29.50
C THR A 304 5.80 0.63 -29.34
N ALA A 305 7.04 0.31 -29.00
CA ALA A 305 7.46 -1.06 -28.70
C ALA A 305 7.12 -1.48 -27.25
N THR A 306 6.39 -0.62 -26.50
CA THR A 306 5.94 -0.89 -25.14
C THR A 306 5.12 -2.18 -25.07
N THR A 307 5.44 -3.02 -24.09
CA THR A 307 4.73 -4.28 -23.86
C THR A 307 3.53 -4.03 -22.95
N TRP A 308 2.33 -4.21 -23.51
CA TRP A 308 1.07 -4.05 -22.79
C TRP A 308 0.55 -5.40 -22.28
N LEU A 309 0.14 -5.42 -21.01
CA LEU A 309 -0.54 -6.54 -20.36
C LEU A 309 -2.01 -6.21 -20.21
N TYR A 310 -2.88 -7.17 -20.49
CA TYR A 310 -4.33 -6.98 -20.53
C TYR A 310 -5.02 -7.90 -19.51
N GLY A 311 -6.01 -7.39 -18.78
CA GLY A 311 -6.78 -8.16 -17.82
C GLY A 311 -8.11 -7.53 -17.44
N LEU A 312 -8.90 -8.24 -16.64
CA LEU A 312 -10.12 -7.72 -16.03
C LEU A 312 -9.87 -7.48 -14.54
N ILE A 313 -10.35 -6.36 -14.01
CA ILE A 313 -10.31 -6.06 -12.58
C ILE A 313 -11.72 -5.81 -12.01
N PRO A 314 -11.96 -6.11 -10.73
CA PRO A 314 -13.18 -5.70 -10.06
C PRO A 314 -13.33 -4.18 -10.09
N SER A 315 -14.55 -3.72 -10.32
CA SER A 315 -14.91 -2.31 -10.25
C SER A 315 -16.08 -2.14 -9.28
N SER A 316 -16.39 -0.89 -8.92
CA SER A 316 -17.60 -0.55 -8.17
C SER A 316 -18.29 0.67 -8.76
N HIS A 317 -19.53 0.92 -8.33
CA HIS A 317 -20.21 2.15 -8.74
C HIS A 317 -19.47 3.38 -8.21
N SER A 318 -19.00 3.35 -6.96
CA SER A 318 -18.25 4.48 -6.40
C SER A 318 -16.88 4.69 -7.06
N ALA A 319 -16.19 3.61 -7.46
CA ALA A 319 -14.91 3.71 -8.18
C ALA A 319 -15.11 4.38 -9.55
N ILE A 320 -16.17 3.98 -10.28
CA ILE A 320 -16.56 4.61 -11.55
C ILE A 320 -16.88 6.10 -11.34
N GLU A 321 -17.64 6.43 -10.29
CA GLU A 321 -17.98 7.81 -9.98
C GLU A 321 -16.73 8.66 -9.70
N ALA A 322 -15.78 8.13 -8.93
CA ALA A 322 -14.52 8.79 -8.65
C ALA A 322 -13.68 8.98 -9.93
N GLN A 323 -13.52 7.93 -10.74
CA GLN A 323 -12.71 7.93 -11.96
C GLN A 323 -13.14 8.99 -12.98
N PHE A 324 -14.45 9.25 -13.09
CA PHE A 324 -15.01 10.20 -14.06
C PHE A 324 -15.51 11.50 -13.42
N GLY A 325 -15.26 11.70 -12.12
CA GLY A 325 -15.70 12.90 -11.39
C GLY A 325 -17.23 13.09 -11.38
N LEU A 326 -17.98 11.97 -11.33
CA LEU A 326 -19.43 11.96 -11.23
C LEU A 326 -19.88 12.22 -9.79
N ALA A 327 -21.13 12.66 -9.63
CA ALA A 327 -21.68 12.88 -8.30
C ALA A 327 -21.89 11.55 -7.54
N PRO A 328 -21.58 11.49 -6.23
CA PRO A 328 -21.74 10.26 -5.45
C PRO A 328 -23.14 9.64 -5.57
N GLY A 329 -23.19 8.36 -5.90
CA GLY A 329 -24.40 7.57 -6.12
C GLY A 329 -25.03 7.68 -7.50
N SER A 330 -24.51 8.52 -8.43
CA SER A 330 -25.11 8.67 -9.76
C SER A 330 -25.15 7.37 -10.56
N VAL A 331 -24.13 6.52 -10.47
CA VAL A 331 -24.07 5.25 -11.20
C VAL A 331 -25.05 4.24 -10.59
N SER A 332 -25.22 4.25 -9.27
CA SER A 332 -26.23 3.46 -8.57
C SER A 332 -27.67 3.89 -8.89
N ILE A 333 -27.90 5.20 -9.00
CA ILE A 333 -29.17 5.77 -9.44
C ILE A 333 -29.45 5.35 -10.88
N ALA A 334 -28.48 5.48 -11.79
CA ALA A 334 -28.60 5.04 -13.18
C ALA A 334 -28.94 3.54 -13.26
N ALA A 335 -28.26 2.69 -12.51
CA ALA A 335 -28.55 1.25 -12.43
C ALA A 335 -29.98 0.96 -11.93
N THR A 336 -30.47 1.73 -10.96
CA THR A 336 -31.84 1.61 -10.44
C THR A 336 -32.88 2.06 -11.48
N THR A 337 -32.66 3.20 -12.12
CA THR A 337 -33.49 3.73 -13.21
C THR A 337 -33.58 2.74 -14.36
N TRP A 338 -32.46 2.13 -14.76
CA TRP A 338 -32.40 1.07 -15.74
C TRP A 338 -33.33 -0.11 -15.39
N GLN A 339 -33.24 -0.65 -14.17
CA GLN A 339 -34.10 -1.76 -13.74
C GLN A 339 -35.59 -1.37 -13.73
N LYS A 340 -35.92 -0.17 -13.25
CA LYS A 340 -37.31 0.34 -13.26
C LYS A 340 -37.86 0.43 -14.68
N GLN A 341 -37.09 0.98 -15.62
CA GLN A 341 -37.53 1.15 -17.00
C GLN A 341 -37.68 -0.19 -17.72
N LEU A 342 -36.80 -1.18 -17.47
CA LEU A 342 -36.96 -2.53 -17.98
C LEU A 342 -38.32 -3.14 -17.55
N VAL A 343 -38.70 -2.98 -16.28
CA VAL A 343 -39.99 -3.46 -15.76
C VAL A 343 -41.16 -2.67 -16.35
N LYS A 344 -41.11 -1.33 -16.31
CA LYS A 344 -42.15 -0.42 -16.83
C LYS A 344 -42.47 -0.72 -18.29
N GLN A 345 -41.44 -0.96 -19.09
CA GLN A 345 -41.55 -1.17 -20.54
C GLN A 345 -41.55 -2.63 -20.97
N ARG A 346 -41.45 -3.56 -20.01
CA ARG A 346 -41.43 -5.02 -20.25
C ARG A 346 -40.32 -5.45 -21.23
N LEU A 347 -39.17 -4.80 -21.14
CA LEU A 347 -38.00 -5.12 -21.94
C LEU A 347 -37.16 -6.18 -21.24
N THR A 348 -36.59 -7.10 -22.01
CA THR A 348 -35.59 -8.06 -21.50
C THR A 348 -34.21 -7.51 -21.86
N PRO A 349 -33.24 -7.39 -20.95
CA PRO A 349 -31.88 -6.96 -21.32
C PRO A 349 -31.10 -8.09 -22.03
N PHE A 350 -30.10 -7.73 -22.84
CA PHE A 350 -29.07 -8.68 -23.27
C PHE A 350 -28.09 -8.90 -22.11
N ARG A 351 -27.68 -10.15 -21.91
CA ARG A 351 -26.74 -10.59 -20.88
C ARG A 351 -25.96 -11.77 -21.44
N LEU A 352 -24.67 -11.83 -21.14
CA LEU A 352 -23.80 -12.92 -21.59
C LEU A 352 -24.20 -14.27 -21.00
N ASP A 353 -24.28 -15.28 -21.84
CA ASP A 353 -24.47 -16.67 -21.44
C ASP A 353 -23.28 -17.15 -20.59
N GLY A 354 -23.60 -17.75 -19.43
CA GLY A 354 -22.61 -18.30 -18.48
C GLY A 354 -22.28 -17.42 -17.29
N GLN A 355 -22.74 -16.16 -17.25
CA GLN A 355 -22.50 -15.28 -16.10
C GLN A 355 -23.05 -15.85 -14.79
N GLU A 356 -22.23 -15.82 -13.74
CA GLU A 356 -22.61 -16.28 -12.40
C GLU A 356 -23.85 -15.53 -11.88
N GLY A 357 -24.86 -16.28 -11.44
CA GLY A 357 -26.16 -15.75 -11.02
C GLY A 357 -27.17 -15.54 -12.16
N GLY A 358 -26.76 -15.73 -13.42
CA GLY A 358 -27.64 -15.77 -14.58
C GLY A 358 -28.36 -17.12 -14.72
N LYS A 359 -29.68 -17.12 -14.88
CA LYS A 359 -30.40 -18.34 -15.28
C LYS A 359 -30.05 -18.66 -16.74
N LYS A 360 -29.58 -19.88 -17.01
CA LYS A 360 -29.44 -20.43 -18.37
C LYS A 360 -30.77 -20.24 -19.10
N LYS A 361 -30.82 -19.33 -20.07
CA LYS A 361 -32.01 -19.14 -20.90
C LYS A 361 -31.84 -19.94 -22.17
N ALA A 362 -32.94 -20.55 -22.61
CA ALA A 362 -33.00 -21.03 -23.98
C ALA A 362 -32.92 -19.81 -24.90
N THR A 363 -31.98 -19.83 -25.85
CA THR A 363 -31.84 -18.85 -26.91
C THR A 363 -33.12 -18.84 -27.75
N LYS A 364 -34.05 -17.96 -27.39
CA LYS A 364 -35.23 -17.70 -28.20
C LYS A 364 -34.79 -16.82 -29.35
N ALA A 365 -34.96 -17.29 -30.57
CA ALA A 365 -34.68 -16.51 -31.77
C ALA A 365 -35.38 -15.14 -31.68
N LEU A 366 -34.64 -14.08 -31.99
CA LEU A 366 -35.22 -12.75 -32.14
C LEU A 366 -36.28 -12.78 -33.26
N PRO A 367 -37.31 -11.93 -33.20
CA PRO A 367 -38.22 -11.71 -34.33
C PRO A 367 -37.43 -11.37 -35.59
N LEU A 368 -38.00 -11.59 -36.79
CA LEU A 368 -37.33 -11.15 -38.02
C LEU A 368 -37.02 -9.64 -37.95
N PRO A 369 -35.84 -9.21 -38.46
CA PRO A 369 -35.49 -7.80 -38.49
C PRO A 369 -36.57 -7.01 -39.23
N SER A 370 -36.86 -5.81 -38.73
CA SER A 370 -37.79 -4.91 -39.42
C SER A 370 -37.16 -4.51 -40.76
N ALA A 371 -37.95 -4.51 -41.83
CA ALA A 371 -37.49 -3.99 -43.12
C ALA A 371 -36.96 -2.55 -42.96
N ALA A 372 -35.95 -2.21 -43.77
CA ALA A 372 -35.19 -0.97 -43.71
C ALA A 372 -36.04 0.24 -43.30
N THR A 373 -35.54 1.01 -42.32
CA THR A 373 -36.08 2.30 -41.92
C THR A 373 -36.34 3.15 -43.17
N GLY A 374 -37.56 3.67 -43.30
CA GLY A 374 -37.98 4.51 -44.41
C GLY A 374 -37.13 5.79 -44.53
N PRO A 375 -37.48 6.71 -45.45
CA PRO A 375 -36.77 7.97 -45.56
C PRO A 375 -36.76 8.70 -44.20
N VAL A 376 -35.62 9.32 -43.85
CA VAL A 376 -35.47 10.10 -42.62
C VAL A 376 -36.58 11.16 -42.55
N THR A 377 -37.30 11.19 -41.42
CA THR A 377 -38.35 12.17 -41.14
C THR A 377 -37.99 13.03 -39.94
N ASP A 378 -38.48 14.26 -39.90
CA ASP A 378 -38.22 15.22 -38.84
C ASP A 378 -39.09 14.93 -37.60
N HIS A 379 -38.47 14.38 -36.56
CA HIS A 379 -39.07 14.18 -35.23
C HIS A 379 -38.64 15.29 -34.25
N LEU A 380 -37.52 15.96 -34.51
CA LEU A 380 -36.98 17.04 -33.68
C LEU A 380 -37.95 18.21 -33.54
N THR A 381 -38.60 18.64 -34.62
CA THR A 381 -39.54 19.77 -34.54
C THR A 381 -40.66 19.48 -33.54
N GLY A 382 -41.22 18.27 -33.57
CA GLY A 382 -42.25 17.86 -32.62
C GLY A 382 -41.72 17.73 -31.19
N TYR A 383 -40.51 17.18 -31.03
CA TYR A 383 -39.86 17.03 -29.74
C TYR A 383 -39.57 18.37 -29.06
N LEU A 384 -39.07 19.37 -29.82
CA LEU A 384 -38.69 20.69 -29.33
C LEU A 384 -39.87 21.65 -29.14
N ALA A 385 -41.05 21.32 -29.68
CA ALA A 385 -42.23 22.20 -29.65
C ALA A 385 -42.87 22.37 -28.26
N GLY A 386 -42.51 21.54 -27.28
CA GLY A 386 -43.08 21.59 -25.94
C GLY A 386 -42.08 21.19 -24.85
N PRO A 387 -42.41 21.50 -23.58
CA PRO A 387 -41.56 21.08 -22.47
C PRO A 387 -41.48 19.55 -22.39
N PRO A 388 -40.35 18.99 -21.91
CA PRO A 388 -40.19 17.55 -21.75
C PRO A 388 -41.26 16.99 -20.82
N ARG A 389 -41.78 15.81 -21.15
CA ARG A 389 -42.70 15.07 -20.26
C ARG A 389 -41.87 14.37 -19.19
N LEU A 390 -41.78 14.98 -18.01
CA LEU A 390 -41.13 14.38 -16.85
C LEU A 390 -42.07 13.35 -16.21
N ASP A 391 -41.51 12.27 -15.68
CA ASP A 391 -42.26 11.29 -14.89
C ASP A 391 -42.81 11.97 -13.61
N GLY A 392 -44.00 11.55 -13.17
CA GLY A 392 -44.61 12.05 -11.93
C GLY A 392 -43.87 11.61 -10.67
N LEU A 393 -44.33 12.06 -9.51
CA LEU A 393 -43.81 11.64 -8.20
C LEU A 393 -43.97 10.13 -7.99
N ASP A 394 -42.87 9.43 -7.78
CA ASP A 394 -42.85 8.04 -7.30
C ASP A 394 -42.92 8.05 -5.76
N GLU A 395 -44.14 8.11 -5.22
CA GLU A 395 -44.36 8.16 -3.77
C GLU A 395 -43.84 6.93 -3.04
N GLU A 396 -43.84 5.76 -3.69
CA GLU A 396 -43.39 4.51 -3.09
C GLU A 396 -41.86 4.51 -2.92
N GLU A 397 -41.12 4.94 -3.95
CA GLU A 397 -39.67 5.12 -3.88
C GLU A 397 -39.29 6.11 -2.79
N LEU A 398 -39.87 7.31 -2.81
CA LEU A 398 -39.53 8.35 -1.84
C LEU A 398 -39.84 7.89 -0.42
N ARG A 399 -40.99 7.22 -0.21
CA ARG A 399 -41.35 6.64 1.09
C ARG A 399 -40.35 5.58 1.52
N GLY A 400 -39.89 4.73 0.61
CA GLY A 400 -38.84 3.75 0.85
C GLY A 400 -37.57 4.42 1.36
N TRP A 401 -37.07 5.43 0.64
CA TRP A 401 -35.90 6.21 1.06
C TRP A 401 -36.08 6.85 2.44
N CYS A 402 -37.23 7.47 2.72
CA CYS A 402 -37.53 8.09 4.01
C CYS A 402 -37.53 7.08 5.17
N VAL A 403 -38.05 5.87 4.97
CA VAL A 403 -38.04 4.82 5.99
C VAL A 403 -36.62 4.31 6.23
N ASP A 404 -35.86 4.10 5.16
CA ASP A 404 -34.54 3.50 5.25
C ASP A 404 -33.48 4.47 5.76
N ILE A 405 -33.56 5.77 5.45
CA ILE A 405 -32.66 6.78 6.04
C ILE A 405 -32.87 6.89 7.55
N VAL A 406 -34.11 6.85 8.04
CA VAL A 406 -34.39 6.86 9.48
C VAL A 406 -33.85 5.60 10.16
N ARG A 407 -34.02 4.42 9.54
CA ARG A 407 -33.43 3.18 10.05
C ARG A 407 -31.91 3.25 10.11
N LEU A 408 -31.27 3.78 9.05
CA LEU A 408 -29.83 3.93 8.95
C LEU A 408 -29.29 4.95 9.95
N ALA A 409 -29.99 6.08 10.12
CA ALA A 409 -29.68 7.12 11.10
C ALA A 409 -29.72 6.56 12.53
N ARG A 410 -30.76 5.78 12.90
CA ARG A 410 -30.83 5.11 14.22
C ARG A 410 -29.65 4.18 14.47
N ARG A 411 -29.24 3.39 13.47
CA ARG A 411 -28.08 2.50 13.57
C ARG A 411 -26.76 3.27 13.79
N ASN A 412 -26.70 4.53 13.38
CA ASN A 412 -25.53 5.41 13.54
C ASN A 412 -25.68 6.42 14.70
N GLY A 413 -26.62 6.17 15.63
CA GLY A 413 -26.73 6.93 16.88
C GLY A 413 -27.64 8.15 16.84
N TYR A 414 -28.29 8.45 15.71
CA TYR A 414 -29.29 9.53 15.65
C TYR A 414 -30.58 9.13 16.35
N LEU A 415 -31.18 10.08 17.07
CA LEU A 415 -32.53 9.97 17.64
C LEU A 415 -33.61 10.20 16.58
N ALA A 416 -33.59 9.42 15.51
CA ALA A 416 -34.54 9.51 14.41
C ALA A 416 -35.80 8.66 14.69
N SER A 417 -36.96 9.13 14.29
CA SER A 417 -38.29 8.56 14.53
C SER A 417 -39.10 8.47 13.24
N THR A 418 -40.27 7.84 13.28
CA THR A 418 -41.18 7.84 12.11
C THR A 418 -41.67 9.25 11.76
N ALA A 419 -41.74 10.17 12.74
CA ALA A 419 -42.08 11.56 12.48
C ALA A 419 -41.02 12.24 11.59
N ASP A 420 -39.73 11.89 11.78
CA ASP A 420 -38.66 12.42 10.93
C ASP A 420 -38.77 11.85 9.50
N ALA A 421 -39.18 10.59 9.32
CA ALA A 421 -39.43 10.04 7.97
C ALA A 421 -40.54 10.82 7.24
N ILE A 422 -41.63 11.15 7.93
CA ILE A 422 -42.71 11.98 7.38
C ILE A 422 -42.21 13.38 7.07
N ALA A 423 -41.44 13.99 7.98
CA ALA A 423 -40.87 15.31 7.77
C ALA A 423 -39.93 15.34 6.56
N VAL A 424 -39.07 14.33 6.39
CA VAL A 424 -38.18 14.20 5.21
C VAL A 424 -39.01 14.05 3.94
N PHE A 425 -40.07 13.24 3.95
CA PHE A 425 -40.94 13.04 2.78
C PHE A 425 -41.57 14.35 2.32
N GLU A 426 -42.25 15.06 3.22
CA GLU A 426 -42.90 16.35 2.94
C GLU A 426 -41.87 17.42 2.54
N THR A 427 -40.75 17.49 3.26
CA THR A 427 -39.69 18.46 2.98
C THR A 427 -39.04 18.22 1.61
N SER A 428 -38.88 16.96 1.18
CA SER A 428 -38.36 16.63 -0.15
C SER A 428 -39.27 17.19 -1.24
N ILE A 429 -40.59 17.02 -1.11
CA ILE A 429 -41.59 17.53 -2.05
C ILE A 429 -41.59 19.07 -2.05
N LEU A 430 -41.55 19.69 -0.86
CA LEU A 430 -41.50 21.15 -0.74
C LEU A 430 -40.25 21.74 -1.40
N LEU A 431 -39.07 21.15 -1.14
CA LEU A 431 -37.81 21.59 -1.76
C LEU A 431 -37.85 21.46 -3.28
N ALA A 432 -38.36 20.33 -3.79
CA ALA A 432 -38.55 20.14 -5.23
C ALA A 432 -39.47 21.22 -5.82
N GLY A 433 -40.60 21.49 -5.16
CA GLY A 433 -41.56 22.53 -5.57
C GLY A 433 -40.96 23.93 -5.57
N MET A 434 -40.18 24.29 -4.53
CA MET A 434 -39.47 25.57 -4.47
C MET A 434 -38.44 25.71 -5.61
N ARG A 435 -37.85 24.59 -6.05
CA ARG A 435 -36.93 24.52 -7.19
C ARG A 435 -37.66 24.44 -8.53
N GLY A 436 -38.99 24.46 -8.55
CA GLY A 436 -39.79 24.44 -9.78
C GLY A 436 -39.91 23.05 -10.41
N ARG A 437 -39.72 21.98 -9.62
CA ARG A 437 -39.74 20.59 -10.09
C ARG A 437 -41.02 19.88 -9.66
N ALA A 438 -41.48 18.96 -10.51
CA ALA A 438 -42.68 18.16 -10.25
C ALA A 438 -42.44 16.99 -9.28
N ARG A 439 -41.18 16.58 -9.08
CA ARG A 439 -40.77 15.51 -8.18
C ARG A 439 -39.40 15.82 -7.54
N PRO A 440 -39.13 15.28 -6.33
CA PRO A 440 -37.81 15.35 -5.72
C PRO A 440 -36.77 14.54 -6.48
N THR A 441 -35.56 15.09 -6.57
CA THR A 441 -34.35 14.35 -6.95
C THR A 441 -33.73 13.68 -5.71
N PRO A 442 -32.79 12.73 -5.88
CA PRO A 442 -32.01 12.18 -4.77
C PRO A 442 -31.31 13.25 -3.92
N TYR A 443 -30.97 14.40 -4.52
CA TYR A 443 -30.36 15.54 -3.84
C TYR A 443 -31.35 16.40 -3.06
N ASP A 444 -32.59 16.57 -3.56
CA ASP A 444 -33.70 17.13 -2.76
C ASP A 444 -33.94 16.30 -1.49
N PHE A 445 -33.95 14.97 -1.66
CA PHE A 445 -34.10 14.03 -0.57
C PHE A 445 -32.94 14.12 0.43
N GLN A 446 -31.70 14.20 -0.03
CA GLN A 446 -30.54 14.37 0.84
C GLN A 446 -30.64 15.68 1.65
N ASP A 447 -30.99 16.79 1.00
CA ASP A 447 -31.18 18.08 1.69
C ASP A 447 -32.29 18.00 2.76
N ALA A 448 -33.42 17.37 2.41
CA ALA A 448 -34.52 17.15 3.34
C ALA A 448 -34.10 16.28 4.53
N ALA A 449 -33.35 15.20 4.28
CA ALA A 449 -32.83 14.30 5.29
C ALA A 449 -31.89 15.00 6.26
N VAL A 450 -30.90 15.74 5.74
CA VAL A 450 -29.98 16.55 6.57
C VAL A 450 -30.79 17.55 7.40
N THR A 451 -31.71 18.29 6.78
CA THR A 451 -32.52 19.31 7.47
C THR A 451 -33.39 18.74 8.58
N CYS A 452 -33.98 17.56 8.40
CA CYS A 452 -34.93 17.00 9.37
C CYS A 452 -34.25 16.17 10.47
N ILE A 453 -33.17 15.46 10.14
CA ILE A 453 -32.54 14.47 11.02
C ILE A 453 -31.32 15.05 11.74
N GLU A 454 -30.50 15.84 11.05
CA GLU A 454 -29.28 16.41 11.61
C GLU A 454 -29.58 17.75 12.29
N LYS A 455 -29.50 17.76 13.63
CA LYS A 455 -29.84 18.91 14.47
C LYS A 455 -28.57 19.61 14.95
N ASP A 456 -28.15 19.35 16.19
CA ASP A 456 -27.06 20.12 16.81
C ASP A 456 -25.65 19.56 16.52
N ALA A 457 -25.51 18.23 16.51
CA ALA A 457 -24.21 17.57 16.36
C ALA A 457 -24.34 16.18 15.76
N VAL A 458 -23.27 15.72 15.08
CA VAL A 458 -23.14 14.36 14.56
C VAL A 458 -22.85 13.40 15.73
N PRO A 459 -23.74 12.44 16.04
CA PRO A 459 -23.60 11.56 17.21
C PRO A 459 -22.54 10.46 17.04
N GLY A 460 -22.07 10.22 15.80
CA GLY A 460 -21.13 9.15 15.46
C GLY A 460 -20.06 9.62 14.47
N ARG A 461 -19.53 8.69 13.66
CA ARG A 461 -18.52 8.99 12.63
C ARG A 461 -19.10 9.49 11.30
N ARG A 462 -20.40 9.30 11.07
CA ARG A 462 -21.05 9.53 9.77
C ARG A 462 -22.19 10.52 9.96
N ASP A 463 -22.12 11.62 9.22
CA ASP A 463 -23.20 12.60 9.13
C ASP A 463 -24.37 12.06 8.29
N VAL A 464 -25.53 12.73 8.33
CA VAL A 464 -26.72 12.30 7.56
C VAL A 464 -26.45 12.34 6.06
N ARG A 465 -25.61 13.27 5.59
CA ARG A 465 -25.18 13.35 4.18
C ARG A 465 -24.53 12.04 3.74
N ARG A 466 -23.53 11.54 4.49
CA ARG A 466 -22.85 10.27 4.22
C ARG A 466 -23.80 9.08 4.33
N LEU A 467 -24.78 9.13 5.22
CA LEU A 467 -25.82 8.09 5.28
C LEU A 467 -26.72 8.09 4.04
N CYS A 468 -27.09 9.26 3.52
CA CYS A 468 -27.81 9.39 2.26
C CYS A 468 -27.00 8.87 1.07
N GLU A 469 -25.69 9.17 1.02
CA GLU A 469 -24.79 8.61 -0.01
C GLU A 469 -24.74 7.09 0.05
N ILE A 470 -24.65 6.50 1.24
CA ILE A 470 -24.69 5.04 1.41
C ILE A 470 -26.05 4.46 0.98
N LEU A 471 -27.14 5.15 1.31
CA LEU A 471 -28.51 4.71 1.01
C LEU A 471 -28.81 4.76 -0.49
N LEU A 472 -28.59 5.91 -1.11
CA LEU A 472 -28.90 6.18 -2.52
C LEU A 472 -27.85 5.55 -3.44
N GLY A 473 -26.61 5.57 -2.98
CA GLY A 473 -25.44 5.15 -3.75
C GLY A 473 -25.04 3.69 -3.57
N GLY A 474 -25.63 2.95 -2.62
CA GLY A 474 -25.31 1.56 -2.27
C GLY A 474 -24.28 0.88 -3.18
N ASP A 475 -23.01 0.89 -2.76
CA ASP A 475 -21.92 0.60 -3.68
C ASP A 475 -21.96 -0.86 -4.15
N ARG A 476 -22.27 -1.05 -5.44
CA ARG A 476 -22.31 -2.38 -6.05
C ARG A 476 -20.93 -2.68 -6.59
N ILE A 477 -20.31 -3.68 -5.99
CA ILE A 477 -18.97 -4.10 -6.39
C ILE A 477 -19.04 -5.40 -7.18
N GLY A 478 -18.45 -5.37 -8.36
CA GLY A 478 -18.34 -6.55 -9.21
C GLY A 478 -17.22 -7.48 -8.77
N GLN A 479 -17.04 -8.52 -9.57
CA GLN A 479 -16.14 -9.62 -9.29
C GLN A 479 -15.65 -10.24 -10.60
N VAL A 480 -14.37 -10.52 -10.66
CA VAL A 480 -13.78 -11.31 -11.74
C VAL A 480 -13.82 -12.77 -11.31
N GLY A 481 -14.49 -13.61 -12.09
CA GLY A 481 -14.57 -15.04 -11.80
C GLY A 481 -13.27 -15.76 -12.13
N TYR A 482 -13.13 -16.97 -11.57
CA TYR A 482 -11.90 -17.74 -11.59
C TYR A 482 -11.30 -17.92 -13.00
N ASP A 483 -12.12 -18.21 -14.01
CA ASP A 483 -11.64 -18.46 -15.38
C ASP A 483 -11.05 -17.23 -16.06
N ALA A 484 -11.50 -16.02 -15.67
CA ALA A 484 -10.98 -14.75 -16.17
C ALA A 484 -9.77 -14.23 -15.37
N LEU A 485 -9.35 -14.92 -14.31
CA LEU A 485 -8.18 -14.51 -13.52
C LEU A 485 -6.86 -14.80 -14.27
N PRO A 486 -5.85 -13.92 -14.13
CA PRO A 486 -4.50 -14.22 -14.60
C PRO A 486 -3.95 -15.52 -13.99
N PRO A 487 -3.02 -16.22 -14.67
CA PRO A 487 -2.46 -17.48 -14.18
C PRO A 487 -1.90 -17.42 -12.75
N LEU A 488 -1.19 -16.34 -12.39
CA LEU A 488 -0.66 -16.15 -11.03
C LEU A 488 -1.77 -16.05 -9.99
N ALA A 489 -2.84 -15.30 -10.30
CA ALA A 489 -3.98 -15.16 -9.39
C ALA A 489 -4.69 -16.51 -9.20
N ARG A 490 -4.87 -17.30 -10.27
CA ARG A 490 -5.40 -18.68 -10.18
C ARG A 490 -4.52 -19.57 -9.31
N ASP A 491 -3.19 -19.55 -9.50
CA ASP A 491 -2.24 -20.31 -8.68
C ASP A 491 -2.39 -20.00 -7.18
N VAL A 492 -2.63 -18.72 -6.83
CA VAL A 492 -2.88 -18.32 -5.44
C VAL A 492 -4.14 -19.00 -4.88
N TYR A 493 -5.26 -18.94 -5.58
CA TYR A 493 -6.50 -19.57 -5.13
C TYR A 493 -6.39 -21.10 -5.07
N ASP A 494 -5.76 -21.73 -6.06
CA ASP A 494 -5.57 -23.18 -6.12
C ASP A 494 -4.70 -23.70 -4.96
N ARG A 495 -3.61 -22.99 -4.64
CA ARG A 495 -2.71 -23.36 -3.54
C ARG A 495 -3.31 -23.11 -2.16
N LEU A 496 -4.31 -22.23 -2.04
CA LEU A 496 -5.04 -21.98 -0.80
C LEU A 496 -6.32 -22.82 -0.66
N ALA A 497 -6.75 -23.52 -1.71
CA ALA A 497 -7.92 -24.40 -1.70
C ALA A 497 -7.95 -25.42 -0.53
N PRO A 498 -6.81 -26.01 -0.07
CA PRO A 498 -6.81 -26.90 1.08
C PRO A 498 -7.31 -26.29 2.40
N LEU A 499 -7.36 -24.95 2.52
CA LEU A 499 -7.95 -24.29 3.69
C LEU A 499 -9.46 -24.50 3.80
N GLY A 500 -10.14 -24.92 2.72
CA GLY A 500 -11.59 -25.13 2.72
C GLY A 500 -12.41 -23.86 2.93
N LEU A 501 -11.82 -22.69 2.66
CA LEU A 501 -12.45 -21.37 2.83
C LEU A 501 -12.96 -20.84 1.50
N ASN A 502 -14.04 -20.06 1.54
CA ASN A 502 -14.52 -19.33 0.37
C ASN A 502 -13.78 -17.98 0.28
N LEU A 503 -12.61 -18.00 -0.36
CA LEU A 503 -11.72 -16.83 -0.46
C LEU A 503 -12.22 -15.76 -1.45
N ASP A 504 -13.21 -16.10 -2.27
CA ASP A 504 -13.90 -15.19 -3.18
C ASP A 504 -14.88 -14.26 -2.44
N GLN A 505 -15.28 -14.62 -1.22
CA GLN A 505 -16.13 -13.78 -0.39
C GLN A 505 -15.39 -12.55 0.11
N ARG A 506 -16.10 -11.43 0.13
CA ARG A 506 -15.63 -10.13 0.65
C ARG A 506 -15.71 -10.00 2.18
N SER A 507 -16.18 -11.04 2.85
CA SER A 507 -16.09 -11.13 4.31
C SER A 507 -14.76 -11.75 4.70
N ILE A 508 -14.18 -11.22 5.78
CA ILE A 508 -12.95 -11.76 6.37
C ILE A 508 -13.16 -13.25 6.67
N GLN A 509 -12.34 -14.09 6.05
CA GLN A 509 -12.30 -15.53 6.28
C GLN A 509 -11.21 -15.82 7.32
N ARG A 510 -11.55 -16.58 8.36
CA ARG A 510 -10.58 -16.97 9.38
C ARG A 510 -10.00 -18.34 9.07
N ALA A 511 -8.68 -18.41 8.88
CA ALA A 511 -7.96 -19.66 8.72
C ALA A 511 -7.28 -20.06 10.03
N LEU A 512 -7.38 -21.33 10.39
CA LEU A 512 -6.68 -21.96 11.51
C LEU A 512 -5.84 -23.09 10.93
N LEU A 513 -4.52 -23.02 11.10
CA LEU A 513 -3.59 -24.01 10.57
C LEU A 513 -2.93 -24.71 11.76
N ASP A 514 -3.15 -26.02 11.88
CA ASP A 514 -2.38 -26.89 12.77
C ASP A 514 -1.37 -27.67 11.91
N LEU A 515 -0.13 -27.18 11.87
CA LEU A 515 0.93 -27.73 11.03
C LEU A 515 1.50 -29.04 11.58
N ALA A 516 1.19 -29.40 12.83
CA ALA A 516 1.54 -30.72 13.39
C ALA A 516 0.50 -31.77 13.03
N ALA A 517 -0.79 -31.43 13.12
CA ALA A 517 -1.87 -32.33 12.77
C ALA A 517 -1.99 -32.52 11.24
N ASP A 518 -1.87 -31.44 10.47
CA ASP A 518 -2.10 -31.41 9.02
C ASP A 518 -0.88 -30.83 8.27
N PRO A 519 0.17 -31.64 8.02
CA PRO A 519 1.41 -31.17 7.39
C PRO A 519 1.24 -30.59 5.97
N GLU A 520 0.16 -30.95 5.27
CA GLU A 520 -0.17 -30.44 3.93
C GLU A 520 -0.44 -28.93 3.93
N LEU A 521 -0.95 -28.38 5.05
CA LEU A 521 -1.20 -26.94 5.22
C LEU A 521 0.09 -26.10 5.28
N ALA A 522 1.26 -26.75 5.40
CA ALA A 522 2.55 -26.05 5.38
C ALA A 522 2.77 -25.29 4.05
N ALA A 523 2.23 -25.78 2.93
CA ALA A 523 2.29 -25.07 1.66
C ALA A 523 1.44 -23.78 1.68
N CYS A 524 0.24 -23.84 2.25
CA CYS A 524 -0.63 -22.68 2.43
C CYS A 524 0.01 -21.64 3.37
N SER A 525 0.58 -22.08 4.50
CA SER A 525 1.32 -21.18 5.41
C SER A 525 2.45 -20.44 4.69
N ARG A 526 3.28 -21.15 3.91
CA ARG A 526 4.35 -20.50 3.10
C ARG A 526 3.79 -19.43 2.17
N LEU A 527 2.70 -19.74 1.46
CA LEU A 527 2.06 -18.80 0.55
C LEU A 527 1.49 -17.59 1.30
N LEU A 528 0.79 -17.77 2.41
CA LEU A 528 0.24 -16.66 3.21
C LEU A 528 1.33 -15.70 3.71
N TRP A 529 2.48 -16.22 4.12
CA TRP A 529 3.62 -15.38 4.51
C TRP A 529 4.23 -14.59 3.34
N MET A 530 4.24 -15.14 2.13
CA MET A 530 4.65 -14.40 0.93
C MET A 530 3.62 -13.34 0.54
N LEU A 531 2.34 -13.68 0.55
CA LEU A 531 1.25 -12.74 0.26
C LEU A 531 1.20 -11.60 1.29
N ARG A 532 1.48 -11.88 2.56
CA ARG A 532 1.63 -10.83 3.59
C ARG A 532 2.73 -9.82 3.27
N TYR A 533 3.79 -10.23 2.56
CA TYR A 533 4.83 -9.30 2.11
C TYR A 533 4.40 -8.49 0.88
N LEU A 534 3.63 -9.12 -0.02
CA LEU A 534 3.30 -8.56 -1.33
C LEU A 534 2.02 -7.70 -1.34
N LEU A 535 1.07 -8.02 -0.46
CA LEU A 535 -0.25 -7.40 -0.37
C LEU A 535 -0.34 -6.43 0.83
N PRO A 536 -1.34 -5.52 0.84
CA PRO A 536 -1.65 -4.68 1.98
C PRO A 536 -1.84 -5.47 3.28
N ASP A 537 -1.48 -4.86 4.41
CA ASP A 537 -1.52 -5.49 5.75
C ASP A 537 -2.90 -6.08 6.12
N GLN A 538 -3.98 -5.54 5.53
CA GLN A 538 -5.36 -5.98 5.78
C GLN A 538 -5.76 -7.22 4.98
N ALA A 539 -5.13 -7.47 3.83
CA ALA A 539 -5.48 -8.58 2.93
C ALA A 539 -5.13 -9.94 3.55
N VAL A 540 -3.96 -10.03 4.20
CA VAL A 540 -3.45 -11.26 4.85
C VAL A 540 -2.85 -10.92 6.20
N ARG A 541 -3.67 -11.05 7.26
CA ARG A 541 -3.31 -10.63 8.61
C ARG A 541 -3.13 -11.84 9.56
N PRO A 542 -1.93 -12.07 10.12
CA PRO A 542 -1.74 -13.08 11.15
C PRO A 542 -2.30 -12.57 12.49
N ILE A 543 -3.18 -13.37 13.09
CA ILE A 543 -3.63 -13.21 14.47
C ILE A 543 -2.66 -13.93 15.42
N MET A 544 -2.23 -15.13 15.03
CA MET A 544 -1.32 -15.98 15.79
C MET A 544 -0.33 -16.63 14.83
N GLY A 545 0.94 -16.69 15.25
CA GLY A 545 2.03 -17.22 14.44
C GLY A 545 3.06 -16.14 14.13
N SER A 546 4.31 -16.56 13.99
CA SER A 546 5.40 -15.68 13.58
C SER A 546 6.35 -16.44 12.67
N ARG A 547 7.03 -15.72 11.78
CA ARG A 547 8.02 -16.32 10.87
C ARG A 547 9.35 -15.62 11.04
N ARG A 548 10.24 -16.26 11.78
CA ARG A 548 11.59 -15.78 12.09
C ARG A 548 12.61 -16.87 11.77
N LEU A 549 13.86 -16.46 11.57
CA LEU A 549 14.94 -17.38 11.23
C LEU A 549 15.13 -18.42 12.35
N GLY A 550 15.06 -19.70 11.99
CA GLY A 550 15.21 -20.82 12.93
C GLY A 550 13.95 -21.17 13.75
N GLU A 551 12.89 -20.37 13.68
CA GLU A 551 11.62 -20.65 14.35
C GLU A 551 10.68 -21.42 13.40
N LYS A 552 10.07 -22.50 13.89
CA LYS A 552 8.96 -23.19 13.22
C LYS A 552 7.75 -23.14 14.14
N HIS A 553 6.73 -22.40 13.75
CA HIS A 553 5.47 -22.40 14.47
C HIS A 553 4.68 -23.67 14.14
N ILE A 554 4.03 -24.22 15.16
CA ILE A 554 3.22 -25.44 15.04
C ILE A 554 1.77 -25.08 14.70
N GLN A 555 1.31 -23.92 15.17
CA GLN A 555 -0.04 -23.43 14.92
C GLN A 555 0.00 -21.97 14.47
N GLU A 556 -0.88 -21.65 13.51
CA GLU A 556 -1.06 -20.31 12.98
C GLU A 556 -2.56 -19.97 12.86
N SER A 557 -2.90 -18.70 13.01
CA SER A 557 -4.25 -18.19 12.79
C SER A 557 -4.20 -16.91 11.97
N TRP A 558 -5.07 -16.82 10.97
CA TRP A 558 -5.08 -15.74 9.99
C TRP A 558 -6.49 -15.20 9.79
N ASP A 559 -6.58 -13.89 9.58
CA ASP A 559 -7.73 -13.23 8.96
C ASP A 559 -7.35 -12.93 7.50
N LEU A 560 -8.14 -13.45 6.56
CA LEU A 560 -7.93 -13.34 5.11
C LEU A 560 -9.05 -12.52 4.48
N ASP A 561 -8.72 -11.45 3.78
CA ASP A 561 -9.66 -10.59 3.06
C ASP A 561 -9.32 -10.50 1.56
N LEU A 562 -9.08 -11.67 0.95
CA LEU A 562 -8.64 -11.77 -0.45
C LEU A 562 -9.73 -11.36 -1.44
N GLY A 563 -11.01 -11.62 -1.14
CA GLY A 563 -12.13 -11.24 -2.01
C GLY A 563 -12.30 -9.72 -2.15
N ARG A 564 -12.00 -8.92 -1.10
CA ARG A 564 -11.94 -7.46 -1.21
C ARG A 564 -10.70 -6.99 -1.98
N HIS A 565 -9.56 -7.66 -1.77
CA HIS A 565 -8.28 -7.30 -2.37
C HIS A 565 -7.96 -8.11 -3.66
N GLN A 566 -8.98 -8.59 -4.37
CA GLN A 566 -8.80 -9.42 -5.58
C GLN A 566 -8.04 -8.66 -6.68
N ARG A 567 -8.26 -7.34 -6.79
CA ARG A 567 -7.48 -6.45 -7.68
C ARG A 567 -5.98 -6.58 -7.43
N THR A 568 -5.53 -6.42 -6.20
CA THR A 568 -4.10 -6.44 -5.87
C THR A 568 -3.47 -7.80 -6.18
N ILE A 569 -4.23 -8.90 -6.06
CA ILE A 569 -3.77 -10.25 -6.44
C ILE A 569 -3.65 -10.35 -7.97
N ILE A 570 -4.62 -9.82 -8.72
CA ILE A 570 -4.59 -9.77 -10.19
C ILE A 570 -3.37 -8.98 -10.66
N GLU A 571 -3.08 -7.84 -10.03
CA GLU A 571 -1.95 -6.96 -10.37
C GLU A 571 -0.57 -7.60 -10.15
N LEU A 572 -0.44 -8.55 -9.20
CA LEU A 572 0.80 -9.33 -9.08
C LEU A 572 1.12 -10.10 -10.37
N GLY A 573 0.09 -10.50 -11.12
CA GLY A 573 0.24 -11.16 -12.43
C GLY A 573 0.87 -10.27 -13.51
N TYR A 574 0.92 -8.95 -13.30
CA TYR A 574 1.62 -8.02 -14.19
C TYR A 574 3.12 -7.92 -13.89
N GLU A 575 3.53 -8.24 -12.67
CA GLU A 575 4.94 -8.23 -12.28
C GLU A 575 5.65 -9.55 -12.62
N GLY A 576 4.95 -10.68 -12.57
CA GLY A 576 5.54 -11.99 -12.83
C GLY A 576 4.54 -13.12 -12.98
N VAL A 577 5.04 -14.33 -13.29
CA VAL A 577 4.18 -15.51 -13.52
C VAL A 577 3.92 -16.33 -12.25
N THR A 578 4.75 -16.18 -11.21
CA THR A 578 4.55 -16.81 -9.89
C THR A 578 4.76 -15.82 -8.75
N VAL A 579 4.13 -16.07 -7.60
CA VAL A 579 4.28 -15.28 -6.37
C VAL A 579 5.75 -15.21 -5.93
N GLU A 580 6.47 -16.32 -6.06
CA GLU A 580 7.89 -16.43 -5.74
C GLU A 580 8.74 -15.53 -6.63
N GLN A 581 8.46 -15.47 -7.94
CA GLN A 581 9.18 -14.62 -8.87
C GLN A 581 8.95 -13.13 -8.58
N VAL A 582 7.70 -12.74 -8.32
CA VAL A 582 7.36 -11.34 -7.98
C VAL A 582 8.09 -10.92 -6.71
N LEU A 583 8.10 -11.79 -5.68
CA LEU A 583 8.84 -11.54 -4.45
C LEU A 583 10.35 -11.43 -4.71
N GLU A 584 10.94 -12.34 -5.50
CA GLU A 584 12.36 -12.30 -5.88
C GLU A 584 12.72 -10.97 -6.57
N GLN A 585 11.90 -10.52 -7.52
CA GLN A 585 12.10 -9.25 -8.24
C GLN A 585 12.00 -8.04 -7.31
N ARG A 586 11.00 -7.98 -6.43
CA ARG A 586 10.86 -6.88 -5.46
C ARG A 586 12.05 -6.83 -4.50
N LEU A 587 12.52 -7.99 -4.01
CA LEU A 587 13.72 -8.05 -3.15
C LEU A 587 14.98 -7.57 -3.89
N ARG A 588 15.16 -7.92 -5.16
CA ARG A 588 16.26 -7.38 -5.99
C ARG A 588 16.11 -5.87 -6.19
N ARG A 589 14.92 -5.39 -6.56
CA ARG A 589 14.67 -3.96 -6.76
C ARG A 589 15.05 -3.16 -5.50
N ASP A 590 14.61 -3.61 -4.34
CA ASP A 590 14.90 -2.93 -3.06
C ASP A 590 16.41 -2.91 -2.74
N ALA A 591 17.16 -3.96 -3.08
CA ALA A 591 18.60 -4.05 -2.81
C ALA A 591 19.50 -3.32 -3.85
N TRP A 592 18.98 -3.08 -5.06
CA TRP A 592 19.67 -2.34 -6.12
C TRP A 592 19.16 -0.91 -6.33
N ASP A 593 18.18 -0.47 -5.54
CA ASP A 593 17.76 0.92 -5.53
C ASP A 593 18.98 1.85 -5.30
N PRO A 594 19.08 3.00 -5.99
CA PRO A 594 20.21 3.93 -5.83
C PRO A 594 20.41 4.44 -4.39
N LYS A 595 19.35 4.43 -3.56
CA LYS A 595 19.37 4.82 -2.15
C LYS A 595 19.41 3.62 -1.20
N ALA A 596 19.56 2.40 -1.70
CA ALA A 596 19.62 1.19 -0.89
C ALA A 596 20.82 1.22 0.07
N THR A 597 20.61 0.78 1.31
CA THR A 597 21.66 0.68 2.34
C THR A 597 22.00 -0.79 2.62
N ALA A 598 23.12 -1.04 3.31
CA ALA A 598 23.47 -2.39 3.76
C ALA A 598 22.36 -3.02 4.62
N ALA A 599 21.63 -2.21 5.41
CA ALA A 599 20.50 -2.67 6.20
C ALA A 599 19.33 -3.18 5.35
N VAL A 600 19.03 -2.51 4.21
CA VAL A 600 18.01 -2.94 3.25
C VAL A 600 18.42 -4.25 2.58
N ALA A 601 19.66 -4.35 2.11
CA ALA A 601 20.16 -5.59 1.51
C ALA A 601 20.16 -6.77 2.51
N LEU A 602 20.58 -6.57 3.76
CA LEU A 602 20.49 -7.60 4.81
C LEU A 602 19.05 -8.00 5.15
N LYS A 603 18.10 -7.05 5.08
CA LYS A 603 16.66 -7.37 5.20
C LYS A 603 16.21 -8.26 4.04
N ALA A 604 16.66 -7.97 2.82
CA ALA A 604 16.35 -8.77 1.65
C ALA A 604 16.95 -10.19 1.73
N VAL A 605 18.19 -10.32 2.21
CA VAL A 605 18.82 -11.63 2.52
C VAL A 605 17.93 -12.43 3.47
N GLU A 606 17.54 -11.85 4.60
CA GLU A 606 16.68 -12.52 5.57
C GLU A 606 15.32 -12.94 4.96
N ASN A 607 14.67 -12.05 4.22
CA ASN A 607 13.40 -12.35 3.57
C ASN A 607 13.54 -13.47 2.52
N SER A 608 14.64 -13.49 1.76
CA SER A 608 14.91 -14.55 0.79
C SER A 608 15.04 -15.92 1.47
N MET A 609 15.66 -15.98 2.66
CA MET A 609 15.77 -17.20 3.46
C MET A 609 14.42 -17.62 4.06
N LEU A 610 13.62 -16.65 4.55
CA LEU A 610 12.33 -16.91 5.19
C LEU A 610 11.26 -17.39 4.21
N PHE A 611 11.20 -16.79 3.03
CA PHE A 611 10.08 -16.94 2.11
C PHE A 611 10.40 -17.82 0.90
N LEU A 612 11.55 -17.59 0.25
CA LEU A 612 11.89 -18.24 -1.02
C LEU A 612 12.79 -19.47 -0.86
N GLN A 613 13.56 -19.53 0.23
CA GLN A 613 14.52 -20.61 0.52
C GLN A 613 15.51 -20.84 -0.65
N SER A 614 15.90 -19.78 -1.36
CA SER A 614 16.81 -19.83 -2.51
C SER A 614 18.24 -19.45 -2.09
N PRO A 615 19.19 -20.41 -1.99
CA PRO A 615 20.57 -20.11 -1.60
C PRO A 615 21.26 -19.16 -2.58
N ARG A 616 21.02 -19.34 -3.89
CA ARG A 616 21.61 -18.51 -4.94
C ARG A 616 21.22 -17.03 -4.79
N LEU A 617 19.93 -16.76 -4.60
CA LEU A 617 19.44 -15.39 -4.40
C LEU A 617 19.96 -14.81 -3.08
N THR A 618 20.00 -15.62 -2.03
CA THR A 618 20.53 -15.22 -0.71
C THR A 618 21.99 -14.78 -0.82
N ASP A 619 22.82 -15.53 -1.56
CA ASP A 619 24.22 -15.20 -1.81
C ASP A 619 24.39 -13.96 -2.67
N GLU A 620 23.56 -13.79 -3.70
CA GLU A 620 23.52 -12.60 -4.57
C GLU A 620 23.23 -11.33 -3.76
N LEU A 621 22.16 -11.34 -2.96
CA LEU A 621 21.78 -10.25 -2.05
C LEU A 621 22.83 -10.01 -0.95
N GLY A 622 23.44 -11.09 -0.46
CA GLY A 622 24.52 -11.03 0.52
C GLY A 622 25.75 -10.32 -0.01
N ASN A 623 26.16 -10.60 -1.26
CA ASN A 623 27.25 -9.89 -1.93
C ASN A 623 26.93 -8.42 -2.12
N ARG A 624 25.68 -8.09 -2.50
CA ARG A 624 25.23 -6.71 -2.60
C ARG A 624 25.31 -5.98 -1.25
N ALA A 625 24.98 -6.65 -0.14
CA ALA A 625 25.15 -6.08 1.19
C ALA A 625 26.62 -5.76 1.53
N VAL A 626 27.58 -6.59 1.10
CA VAL A 626 29.02 -6.33 1.26
C VAL A 626 29.46 -5.08 0.49
N GLU A 627 29.00 -4.94 -0.75
CA GLU A 627 29.29 -3.76 -1.59
C GLU A 627 28.74 -2.48 -0.95
N LEU A 628 27.47 -2.50 -0.54
CA LEU A 628 26.80 -1.35 0.08
C LEU A 628 27.46 -0.94 1.40
N LEU A 629 27.85 -1.91 2.24
CA LEU A 629 28.57 -1.63 3.48
C LEU A 629 29.92 -0.98 3.22
N SER A 630 30.67 -1.48 2.22
CA SER A 630 32.00 -0.95 1.91
C SER A 630 31.95 0.45 1.30
N ALA A 631 30.84 0.80 0.65
CA ALA A 631 30.59 2.10 0.04
C ALA A 631 29.90 3.11 0.98
N GLU A 632 29.49 2.67 2.18
CA GLU A 632 28.80 3.51 3.16
C GLU A 632 29.69 4.67 3.59
N ARG A 633 29.11 5.87 3.69
CA ARG A 633 29.84 7.08 4.12
C ARG A 633 29.37 7.60 5.47
N THR A 634 28.16 7.24 5.88
CA THR A 634 27.58 7.57 7.18
C THR A 634 27.44 6.30 8.00
N VAL A 635 27.04 6.43 9.26
CA VAL A 635 26.88 5.30 10.18
C VAL A 635 25.46 5.22 10.77
N ASP A 636 24.51 5.87 10.09
CA ASP A 636 23.13 6.03 10.55
C ASP A 636 22.42 4.68 10.72
N GLU A 637 22.66 3.76 9.78
CA GLU A 637 22.05 2.43 9.77
C GLU A 637 22.85 1.38 10.54
N ALA A 638 23.99 1.73 11.14
CA ALA A 638 24.84 0.80 11.89
C ALA A 638 24.09 -0.01 12.97
N PRO A 639 23.15 0.56 13.76
CA PRO A 639 22.34 -0.23 14.70
C PRO A 639 21.48 -1.30 14.04
N VAL A 640 20.91 -1.02 12.86
CA VAL A 640 20.06 -1.95 12.12
C VAL A 640 20.91 -3.04 11.47
N VAL A 641 22.03 -2.65 10.87
CA VAL A 641 23.03 -3.57 10.29
C VAL A 641 23.51 -4.57 11.36
N LEU A 642 23.96 -4.08 12.52
CA LEU A 642 24.44 -4.91 13.63
C LEU A 642 23.40 -5.95 14.07
N ARG A 643 22.15 -5.50 14.27
CA ARG A 643 21.06 -6.37 14.72
C ARG A 643 20.79 -7.49 13.71
N ARG A 644 20.73 -7.16 12.42
CA ARG A 644 20.44 -8.12 11.35
C ARG A 644 21.57 -9.12 11.14
N ILE A 645 22.82 -8.64 11.06
CA ILE A 645 23.96 -9.53 10.83
C ILE A 645 24.20 -10.48 12.01
N ARG A 646 24.05 -10.04 13.26
CA ARG A 646 24.14 -10.92 14.44
C ARG A 646 23.10 -12.04 14.37
N ARG A 647 21.86 -11.72 13.98
CA ARG A 647 20.79 -12.72 13.81
C ARG A 647 21.11 -13.71 12.68
N LEU A 648 21.57 -13.22 11.54
CA LEU A 648 21.94 -14.07 10.40
C LEU A 648 23.11 -14.99 10.74
N LEU A 649 24.17 -14.49 11.37
CA LEU A 649 25.30 -15.30 11.81
C LEU A 649 24.90 -16.32 12.88
N GLY A 650 24.05 -15.93 13.82
CA GLY A 650 23.48 -16.85 14.81
C GLY A 650 22.71 -17.99 14.15
N HIS A 651 21.92 -17.68 13.12
CA HIS A 651 21.22 -18.69 12.32
C HIS A 651 22.19 -19.60 11.58
N TYR A 652 23.09 -19.07 10.76
CA TYR A 652 24.04 -19.88 9.99
C TYR A 652 24.92 -20.77 10.88
N ARG A 653 25.42 -20.27 12.00
CA ARG A 653 26.19 -21.08 12.97
C ARG A 653 25.39 -22.24 13.56
N ALA A 654 24.07 -22.10 13.68
CA ALA A 654 23.19 -23.13 14.20
C ALA A 654 22.77 -24.14 13.12
N THR A 655 22.71 -23.73 11.84
CA THR A 655 22.10 -24.52 10.76
C THR A 655 23.07 -25.08 9.73
N THR A 656 24.24 -24.46 9.54
CA THR A 656 25.21 -24.88 8.51
C THR A 656 26.59 -25.13 9.11
N PRO A 657 27.34 -26.13 8.60
CA PRO A 657 28.68 -26.46 9.11
C PRO A 657 29.73 -25.42 8.70
N VAL A 658 29.51 -24.72 7.58
CA VAL A 658 30.40 -23.68 7.04
C VAL A 658 29.58 -22.41 6.82
N LEU A 659 30.21 -21.25 7.05
CA LEU A 659 29.59 -19.95 6.81
C LEU A 659 29.56 -19.64 5.30
N PRO A 660 28.51 -18.96 4.79
CA PRO A 660 28.52 -18.46 3.42
C PRO A 660 29.68 -17.50 3.17
N SER A 661 30.27 -17.56 1.98
CA SER A 661 31.42 -16.72 1.61
C SER A 661 31.12 -15.22 1.67
N TRP A 662 29.88 -14.82 1.35
CA TRP A 662 29.46 -13.42 1.49
C TRP A 662 29.41 -12.97 2.95
N CYS A 663 29.04 -13.86 3.90
CA CYS A 663 29.03 -13.55 5.33
C CYS A 663 30.45 -13.33 5.85
N GLU A 664 31.39 -14.20 5.45
CA GLU A 664 32.81 -14.04 5.80
C GLU A 664 33.35 -12.71 5.27
N ARG A 665 33.07 -12.37 4.01
CA ARG A 665 33.41 -11.06 3.42
C ARG A 665 32.72 -9.89 4.09
N PHE A 666 31.46 -10.03 4.49
CA PHE A 666 30.73 -8.98 5.18
C PHE A 666 31.39 -8.65 6.52
N VAL A 667 31.82 -9.68 7.25
CA VAL A 667 32.53 -9.52 8.52
C VAL A 667 33.89 -8.88 8.31
N THR A 668 34.70 -9.34 7.35
CA THR A 668 36.04 -8.80 7.12
C THR A 668 36.01 -7.37 6.56
N SER A 669 35.17 -7.10 5.55
CA SER A 669 34.99 -5.75 5.00
C SER A 669 34.40 -4.81 6.03
N GLY A 670 33.36 -5.22 6.77
CA GLY A 670 32.75 -4.41 7.82
C GLY A 670 33.70 -4.08 8.97
N TYR A 671 34.55 -5.05 9.37
CA TYR A 671 35.55 -4.83 10.42
C TYR A 671 36.57 -3.77 10.00
N ALA A 672 37.13 -3.87 8.80
CA ALA A 672 38.07 -2.89 8.27
C ALA A 672 37.42 -1.52 8.03
N HIS A 673 36.21 -1.51 7.48
CA HIS A 673 35.46 -0.30 7.16
C HIS A 673 35.06 0.48 8.43
N TYR A 674 34.46 -0.18 9.42
CA TYR A 674 34.12 0.47 10.67
C TYR A 674 35.34 0.86 11.50
N CYS A 675 36.47 0.12 11.47
CA CYS A 675 37.71 0.62 12.09
C CYS A 675 38.15 1.95 11.46
N THR A 676 37.96 2.12 10.14
CA THR A 676 38.33 3.34 9.42
C THR A 676 37.40 4.52 9.74
N LEU A 677 36.09 4.28 9.85
CA LEU A 677 35.10 5.33 10.15
C LEU A 677 35.03 5.70 11.64
N LEU A 678 35.44 4.80 12.54
CA LEU A 678 35.26 4.95 13.99
C LEU A 678 35.82 6.28 14.55
N PRO A 679 37.06 6.71 14.22
CA PRO A 679 37.58 7.99 14.73
C PRO A 679 36.73 9.20 14.32
N THR A 680 36.30 9.24 13.05
CA THR A 680 35.47 10.32 12.52
C THR A 680 34.08 10.30 13.16
N ALA A 681 33.46 9.13 13.28
CA ALA A 681 32.14 8.97 13.92
C ALA A 681 32.14 9.38 15.41
N PHE A 682 33.26 9.22 16.11
CA PHE A 682 33.42 9.71 17.48
C PHE A 682 33.45 11.24 17.57
N VAL A 683 34.02 11.94 16.59
CA VAL A 683 34.18 13.41 16.60
C VAL A 683 32.98 14.13 16.01
N ASP A 684 32.35 13.55 14.99
CA ASP A 684 31.21 14.15 14.28
C ASP A 684 30.03 14.46 15.21
N GLU A 685 29.52 15.69 15.20
CA GLU A 685 28.41 16.10 16.07
C GLU A 685 27.06 15.52 15.63
N ASP A 686 26.89 15.27 14.32
CA ASP A 686 25.64 14.79 13.75
C ASP A 686 25.45 13.27 13.99
N THR A 687 26.55 12.53 14.15
CA THR A 687 26.51 11.10 14.49
C THR A 687 26.08 10.90 15.95
N GLY A 688 24.96 10.22 16.18
CA GLY A 688 24.48 9.91 17.53
C GLY A 688 25.30 8.85 18.28
N VAL A 689 25.21 8.86 19.62
CA VAL A 689 25.93 7.89 20.49
C VAL A 689 25.51 6.43 20.25
N ARG A 690 24.27 6.19 19.84
CA ARG A 690 23.74 4.85 19.55
C ARG A 690 24.40 4.25 18.30
N GLN A 691 24.64 5.05 17.28
CA GLN A 691 25.33 4.64 16.05
C GLN A 691 26.77 4.21 16.37
N VAL A 692 27.52 5.05 17.08
CA VAL A 692 28.90 4.72 17.50
C VAL A 692 28.92 3.47 18.39
N GLY A 693 27.94 3.34 19.30
CA GLY A 693 27.78 2.16 20.14
C GLY A 693 27.55 0.89 19.32
N ALA A 694 26.75 0.96 18.25
CA ALA A 694 26.54 -0.15 17.34
C ALA A 694 27.78 -0.48 16.49
N MET A 695 28.59 0.49 16.08
CA MET A 695 29.86 0.23 15.39
C MET A 695 30.81 -0.57 16.31
N LEU A 696 31.00 -0.11 17.55
CA LEU A 696 31.78 -0.86 18.54
C LEU A 696 31.16 -2.23 18.81
N GLY A 697 29.82 -2.30 18.85
CA GLY A 697 29.07 -3.54 19.02
C GLY A 697 29.38 -4.54 17.89
N PHE A 698 29.46 -4.06 16.65
CA PHE A 698 29.88 -4.86 15.50
C PHE A 698 31.33 -5.31 15.68
N LEU A 699 32.26 -4.37 15.89
CA LEU A 699 33.69 -4.63 15.96
C LEU A 699 34.04 -5.65 17.05
N PHE A 700 33.55 -5.48 18.28
CA PHE A 700 33.83 -6.41 19.37
C PHE A 700 33.09 -7.75 19.24
N SER A 701 31.85 -7.76 18.77
CA SER A 701 31.11 -9.03 18.63
C SER A 701 31.59 -9.89 17.46
N MET A 702 32.20 -9.27 16.44
CA MET A 702 32.74 -9.95 15.27
C MET A 702 34.25 -10.18 15.33
N GLU A 703 34.97 -9.59 16.30
CA GLU A 703 36.43 -9.63 16.41
C GLU A 703 37.00 -11.05 16.24
N SER A 704 36.54 -12.01 17.05
CA SER A 704 37.06 -13.39 16.99
C SER A 704 36.90 -14.02 15.61
N LEU A 705 35.81 -13.74 14.90
CA LEU A 705 35.58 -14.27 13.55
C LEU A 705 36.44 -13.51 12.53
N ALA A 706 36.49 -12.18 12.61
CA ALA A 706 37.31 -11.35 11.73
C ALA A 706 38.80 -11.73 11.81
N LEU A 707 39.34 -11.93 13.01
CA LEU A 707 40.73 -12.35 13.21
C LEU A 707 41.00 -13.73 12.61
N SER A 708 40.07 -14.69 12.76
CA SER A 708 40.21 -16.01 12.14
C SER A 708 40.21 -15.98 10.60
N LEU A 709 39.62 -14.93 10.01
CA LEU A 709 39.55 -14.69 8.58
C LEU A 709 40.67 -13.75 8.07
N GLY A 710 41.65 -13.41 8.92
CA GLY A 710 42.85 -12.65 8.55
C GLY A 710 42.80 -11.14 8.78
N CYS A 711 41.80 -10.60 9.51
CA CYS A 711 41.84 -9.22 9.97
C CYS A 711 42.88 -9.03 11.09
N ASP A 712 43.37 -7.80 11.26
CA ASP A 712 44.35 -7.45 12.29
C ASP A 712 43.69 -6.65 13.42
N ARG A 713 43.85 -7.13 14.66
CA ARG A 713 43.37 -6.46 15.89
C ARG A 713 43.97 -5.07 16.04
N THR A 714 45.20 -4.85 15.56
CA THR A 714 45.91 -3.57 15.63
C THR A 714 45.12 -2.44 14.96
N GLN A 715 44.30 -2.73 13.93
CA GLN A 715 43.46 -1.74 13.27
C GLN A 715 42.42 -1.14 14.23
N LEU A 716 41.78 -1.98 15.06
CA LEU A 716 40.81 -1.56 16.05
C LEU A 716 41.46 -0.77 17.18
N GLU A 717 42.62 -1.22 17.65
CA GLU A 717 43.38 -0.53 18.70
C GLU A 717 43.82 0.87 18.25
N ILE A 718 44.30 1.01 17.01
CA ILE A 718 44.65 2.30 16.41
C ILE A 718 43.41 3.18 16.29
N ALA A 719 42.30 2.67 15.75
CA ALA A 719 41.07 3.43 15.58
C ALA A 719 40.53 3.98 16.90
N VAL A 720 40.49 3.15 17.96
CA VAL A 720 40.07 3.57 19.29
C VAL A 720 41.02 4.61 19.88
N ARG A 721 42.35 4.47 19.68
CA ARG A 721 43.34 5.45 20.17
C ARG A 721 43.28 6.79 19.45
N GLN A 722 42.92 6.81 18.17
CA GLN A 722 42.74 8.01 17.36
C GLN A 722 41.40 8.72 17.59
N SER A 723 40.47 8.09 18.30
CA SER A 723 39.16 8.66 18.61
C SER A 723 39.27 9.67 19.75
N HIS A 724 38.91 10.93 19.50
CA HIS A 724 38.99 12.02 20.47
C HIS A 724 37.67 12.82 20.56
N PRO A 725 36.59 12.22 21.08
CA PRO A 725 35.29 12.88 21.20
C PRO A 725 35.31 13.98 22.26
N GLU A 726 34.58 15.07 22.02
CA GLU A 726 34.32 16.13 23.01
C GLU A 726 32.97 15.94 23.72
N ALA A 727 32.01 15.28 23.06
CA ALA A 727 30.69 15.05 23.61
C ALA A 727 30.72 14.06 24.80
N PRO A 728 30.16 14.41 25.98
CA PRO A 728 30.15 13.58 27.18
C PRO A 728 29.75 12.11 26.99
N ALA A 729 28.68 11.87 26.23
CA ALA A 729 28.17 10.52 25.98
C ALA A 729 29.16 9.68 25.14
N LYS A 730 29.84 10.30 24.17
CA LYS A 730 30.85 9.63 23.34
C LYS A 730 32.16 9.42 24.10
N ILE A 731 32.53 10.34 25.00
CA ILE A 731 33.68 10.15 25.91
C ILE A 731 33.48 8.90 26.78
N ALA A 732 32.30 8.73 27.39
CA ALA A 732 31.98 7.54 28.18
C ALA A 732 32.08 6.25 27.35
N LEU A 733 31.56 6.29 26.12
CA LEU A 733 31.61 5.16 25.19
C LEU A 733 33.06 4.81 24.79
N LEU A 734 33.90 5.82 24.54
CA LEU A 734 35.32 5.64 24.27
C LEU A 734 36.05 5.01 25.47
N TRP A 735 35.76 5.45 26.69
CA TRP A 735 36.35 4.86 27.90
C TRP A 735 35.95 3.39 28.07
N ALA A 736 34.69 3.05 27.78
CA ALA A 736 34.24 1.68 27.78
C ALA A 736 34.97 0.83 26.72
N ALA A 737 35.16 1.36 25.50
CA ALA A 737 35.93 0.69 24.45
C ALA A 737 37.40 0.46 24.86
N ARG A 738 38.06 1.46 25.45
CA ARG A 738 39.43 1.34 25.96
C ARG A 738 39.53 0.33 27.12
N ASN A 739 38.51 0.24 27.96
CA ASN A 739 38.46 -0.78 29.01
C ASN A 739 38.35 -2.20 28.42
N GLN A 740 37.50 -2.38 27.41
CA GLN A 740 37.34 -3.65 26.71
C GLN A 740 38.64 -4.09 25.99
N LEU A 741 39.42 -3.14 25.45
CA LEU A 741 40.71 -3.41 24.81
C LEU A 741 41.87 -3.59 25.81
N GLY A 742 41.69 -3.24 27.08
CA GLY A 742 42.74 -3.33 28.12
C GLY A 742 43.62 -2.07 28.25
N ASP A 743 43.39 -1.03 27.45
CA ASP A 743 44.09 0.25 27.49
C ASP A 743 43.71 1.13 28.70
N LEU A 744 42.61 0.81 29.39
CA LEU A 744 42.12 1.51 30.59
C LEU A 744 41.65 0.49 31.63
N SER A 745 42.29 0.46 32.81
CA SER A 745 41.86 -0.47 33.86
C SER A 745 40.49 -0.07 34.43
N LEU A 746 39.75 -1.03 35.02
CA LEU A 746 38.48 -0.72 35.68
C LEU A 746 38.69 0.21 36.89
N ALA A 747 39.86 0.18 37.54
CA ALA A 747 40.21 1.08 38.62
C ALA A 747 40.36 2.52 38.11
N ASP A 748 41.12 2.72 37.04
CA ASP A 748 41.29 4.04 36.42
C ASP A 748 39.97 4.60 35.87
N LEU A 749 39.11 3.72 35.34
CA LEU A 749 37.77 4.10 34.89
C LEU A 749 36.90 4.60 36.05
N ARG A 750 36.98 3.96 37.22
CA ARG A 750 36.30 4.42 38.44
C ARG A 750 36.83 5.76 38.91
N ASP A 751 38.15 5.93 38.93
CA ASP A 751 38.78 7.20 39.34
C ASP A 751 38.35 8.36 38.44
N ARG A 752 38.24 8.13 37.13
CA ARG A 752 37.71 9.12 36.17
C ARG A 752 36.27 9.50 36.47
N VAL A 753 35.39 8.52 36.74
CA VAL A 753 33.99 8.80 37.08
C VAL A 753 33.87 9.51 38.44
N ASP A 754 34.66 9.10 39.42
CA ASP A 754 34.70 9.75 40.73
C ASP A 754 35.18 11.21 40.61
N ALA A 755 36.15 11.49 39.73
CA ALA A 755 36.59 12.85 39.42
C ALA A 755 35.51 13.69 38.71
N LEU A 756 34.70 13.10 37.81
CA LEU A 756 33.57 13.79 37.18
C LEU A 756 32.51 14.20 38.21
N LEU A 757 32.17 13.30 39.14
CA LEU A 757 31.20 13.56 40.21
C LEU A 757 31.71 14.59 41.22
N ALA A 758 33.03 14.69 41.41
CA ALA A 758 33.66 15.67 42.30
C ALA A 758 33.77 17.08 41.70
N ASN A 759 33.55 17.26 40.39
CA ASN A 759 33.71 18.54 39.70
C ASN A 759 32.35 19.23 39.46
N PRO A 760 31.99 20.29 40.21
CA PRO A 760 30.69 20.95 40.11
C PRO A 760 30.34 21.48 38.71
N LEU A 761 31.34 21.81 37.88
CA LEU A 761 31.12 22.34 36.53
C LEU A 761 30.70 21.25 35.53
N VAL A 762 30.98 19.98 35.82
CA VAL A 762 30.72 18.83 34.92
C VAL A 762 29.48 18.05 35.34
N VAL A 763 29.07 18.12 36.60
CA VAL A 763 27.89 17.42 37.13
C VAL A 763 26.61 17.64 36.29
N PRO A 764 26.29 18.85 35.76
CA PRO A 764 25.10 19.04 34.92
C PRO A 764 25.09 18.22 33.62
N ALA A 765 26.27 17.83 33.12
CA ALA A 765 26.45 17.00 31.93
C ALA A 765 26.56 15.49 32.24
N PHE A 766 26.71 15.10 33.52
CA PHE A 766 26.77 13.71 33.98
C PHE A 766 25.69 12.77 33.42
N PRO A 767 24.39 13.15 33.31
CA PRO A 767 23.37 12.38 32.58
C PRO A 767 23.81 11.83 31.22
N GLN A 768 24.58 12.62 30.47
CA GLN A 768 25.03 12.25 29.12
C GLN A 768 26.15 11.20 29.18
N TYR A 769 27.08 11.31 30.14
CA TYR A 769 28.07 10.26 30.41
C TYR A 769 27.39 8.93 30.78
N VAL A 770 26.37 8.98 31.65
CA VAL A 770 25.57 7.80 31.99
C VAL A 770 24.93 7.20 30.73
N SER A 771 24.29 8.02 29.88
CA SER A 771 23.72 7.55 28.61
C SER A 771 24.77 6.80 27.77
N GLY A 772 25.98 7.36 27.63
CA GLY A 772 27.09 6.71 26.93
C GLY A 772 27.51 5.37 27.52
N PHE A 773 27.60 5.26 28.84
CA PHE A 773 27.87 3.98 29.51
C PHE A 773 26.74 2.96 29.34
N VAL A 774 25.49 3.41 29.33
CA VAL A 774 24.36 2.50 29.05
C VAL A 774 24.43 2.00 27.60
N GLN A 775 24.72 2.86 26.63
CA GLN A 775 24.94 2.43 25.24
C GLN A 775 26.10 1.44 25.12
N ALA A 776 27.13 1.59 25.95
CA ALA A 776 28.27 0.70 25.96
C ALA A 776 27.95 -0.74 26.43
N LEU A 777 26.76 -1.00 26.99
CA LEU A 777 26.37 -2.33 27.46
C LEU A 777 26.12 -3.33 26.33
N ASP A 778 25.77 -2.87 25.12
CA ASP A 778 25.69 -3.76 23.97
C ASP A 778 27.09 -4.24 23.49
N PRO A 779 28.08 -3.34 23.24
CA PRO A 779 29.45 -3.75 22.93
C PRO A 779 30.21 -4.37 24.10
N VAL A 780 29.96 -3.93 25.34
CA VAL A 780 30.71 -4.31 26.54
C VAL A 780 29.77 -4.70 27.70
N PRO A 781 29.07 -5.86 27.61
CA PRO A 781 28.09 -6.27 28.63
C PRO A 781 28.66 -6.40 30.05
N ARG A 782 29.97 -6.67 30.16
CA ARG A 782 30.68 -6.82 31.45
C ARG A 782 30.72 -5.55 32.29
N LEU A 783 30.40 -4.39 31.71
CA LEU A 783 30.31 -3.13 32.45
C LEU A 783 28.98 -2.94 33.19
N ALA A 784 27.99 -3.85 33.06
CA ALA A 784 26.70 -3.70 33.76
C ALA A 784 26.83 -3.43 35.27
N PRO A 785 27.66 -4.18 36.05
CA PRO A 785 27.85 -3.89 37.47
C PRO A 785 28.47 -2.52 37.72
N PHE A 786 29.38 -2.07 36.84
CA PHE A 786 30.02 -0.76 36.91
C PHE A 786 29.04 0.38 36.63
N VAL A 787 28.09 0.20 35.70
CA VAL A 787 27.06 1.22 35.42
C VAL A 787 26.09 1.34 36.59
N VAL A 788 25.70 0.21 37.20
CA VAL A 788 24.90 0.20 38.44
C VAL A 788 25.65 0.87 39.59
N GLU A 789 26.96 0.57 39.76
CA GLU A 789 27.84 1.26 40.72
C GLU A 789 27.86 2.77 40.47
N THR A 790 28.03 3.20 39.21
CA THR A 790 28.12 4.61 38.81
C THR A 790 26.84 5.37 39.12
N LEU A 791 25.69 4.81 38.77
CA LEU A 791 24.38 5.38 39.09
C LEU A 791 24.20 5.48 40.61
N SER A 792 24.54 4.41 41.35
CA SER A 792 24.40 4.37 42.81
C SER A 792 25.28 5.40 43.51
N LYS A 793 26.53 5.58 43.04
CA LYS A 793 27.45 6.62 43.53
C LYS A 793 26.94 8.02 43.23
N ALA A 794 26.38 8.25 42.04
CA ALA A 794 25.82 9.55 41.68
C ALA A 794 24.61 9.90 42.56
N PHE A 795 23.67 8.96 42.75
CA PHE A 795 22.51 9.16 43.64
C PHE A 795 22.89 9.31 45.11
N GLY A 796 23.95 8.64 45.57
CA GLY A 796 24.40 8.72 46.97
C GLY A 796 25.29 9.91 47.32
N ARG A 797 25.91 10.59 46.34
CA ARG A 797 26.87 11.68 46.58
C ARG A 797 26.35 13.06 46.20
N LEU A 798 25.43 13.17 45.24
CA LEU A 798 24.95 14.47 44.76
C LEU A 798 23.84 15.02 45.68
N PRO A 799 23.88 16.30 46.05
CA PRO A 799 22.87 16.90 46.92
C PRO A 799 21.53 17.11 46.17
N ASP A 800 20.42 17.08 46.90
CA ASP A 800 19.05 17.19 46.35
C ASP A 800 18.83 18.37 45.37
N PRO A 801 19.38 19.59 45.59
CA PRO A 801 19.23 20.70 44.65
C PRO A 801 19.83 20.45 43.26
N VAL A 802 20.77 19.50 43.15
CA VAL A 802 21.41 19.08 41.89
C VAL A 802 20.75 17.82 41.34
N LEU A 803 20.41 16.88 42.24
CA LEU A 803 19.85 15.59 41.86
C LEU A 803 18.39 15.67 41.38
N LEU A 804 17.52 16.43 42.07
CA LEU A 804 16.09 16.48 41.72
C LEU A 804 15.84 17.07 40.32
N PRO A 805 16.52 18.16 39.88
CA PRO A 805 16.41 18.65 38.49
C PRO A 805 17.00 17.69 37.45
N TRP A 806 17.91 16.79 37.84
CA TRP A 806 18.54 15.82 36.93
C TRP A 806 17.60 14.67 36.56
N LEU A 807 16.78 14.20 37.51
CA LEU A 807 15.93 13.01 37.34
C LEU A 807 15.05 13.04 36.06
N PRO A 808 14.31 14.12 35.73
CA PRO A 808 13.53 14.16 34.51
C PRO A 808 14.39 13.97 33.26
N LYS A 809 15.53 14.68 33.19
CA LYS A 809 16.47 14.59 32.05
C LYS A 809 17.03 13.18 31.91
N LEU A 810 17.44 12.55 33.02
CA LEU A 810 17.93 11.17 33.03
C LEU A 810 16.86 10.18 32.51
N ILE A 811 15.64 10.27 33.01
CA ILE A 811 14.52 9.40 32.60
C ILE A 811 14.23 9.59 31.11
N THR A 812 14.13 10.85 30.64
CA THR A 812 13.87 11.13 29.22
C THR A 812 14.99 10.63 28.32
N THR A 813 16.26 10.80 28.73
CA THR A 813 17.42 10.36 27.96
C THR A 813 17.54 8.84 27.91
N LEU A 814 17.32 8.13 29.02
CA LEU A 814 17.34 6.66 29.05
C LEU A 814 16.17 6.06 28.25
N LYS A 815 14.98 6.66 28.34
CA LYS A 815 13.79 6.24 27.58
C LYS A 815 13.97 6.45 26.07
N SER A 816 14.56 7.56 25.64
CA SER A 816 14.73 7.86 24.22
C SER A 816 15.93 7.15 23.59
N GLN A 817 17.06 7.06 24.30
CA GLN A 817 18.30 6.56 23.73
C GLN A 817 18.56 5.08 24.04
N ALA A 818 18.13 4.57 25.21
CA ALA A 818 18.60 3.29 25.74
C ALA A 818 17.51 2.34 26.25
N ALA A 819 16.25 2.50 25.83
CA ALA A 819 15.11 1.72 26.33
C ALA A 819 15.32 0.19 26.27
N GLU A 820 15.96 -0.31 25.21
CA GLU A 820 16.24 -1.74 25.01
C GLU A 820 17.25 -2.32 26.04
N LEU A 821 18.09 -1.45 26.65
CA LEU A 821 19.17 -1.84 27.57
C LEU A 821 18.81 -1.62 29.05
N VAL A 822 17.73 -0.88 29.35
CA VAL A 822 17.22 -0.70 30.73
C VAL A 822 16.90 -2.03 31.44
N PRO A 823 16.33 -3.06 30.78
CA PRO A 823 16.10 -4.36 31.43
C PRO A 823 17.39 -5.04 31.90
N VAL A 824 18.52 -4.84 31.21
CA VAL A 824 19.83 -5.38 31.62
C VAL A 824 20.27 -4.74 32.94
N LEU A 825 20.16 -3.42 33.03
CA LEU A 825 20.47 -2.67 34.26
C LEU A 825 19.52 -3.03 35.41
N THR A 826 18.24 -3.22 35.12
CA THR A 826 17.24 -3.59 36.14
C THR A 826 17.53 -4.98 36.70
N ARG A 827 17.92 -5.93 35.82
CA ARG A 827 18.33 -7.27 36.24
C ARG A 827 19.61 -7.24 37.07
N GLU A 828 20.60 -6.46 36.64
CA GLU A 828 21.86 -6.31 37.37
C GLU A 828 21.66 -5.63 38.73
N ALA A 829 20.82 -4.59 38.79
CA ALA A 829 20.44 -3.95 40.04
C ALA A 829 19.70 -4.94 40.96
N GLY A 830 18.79 -5.76 40.43
CA GLY A 830 18.11 -6.81 41.20
C GLY A 830 19.06 -7.88 41.76
N HIS A 831 20.18 -8.15 41.08
CA HIS A 831 21.23 -9.02 41.60
C HIS A 831 22.14 -8.33 42.63
N THR A 832 22.29 -7.01 42.53
CA THR A 832 23.21 -6.21 43.35
C THR A 832 22.60 -5.81 44.69
N PHE A 833 21.36 -5.32 44.70
CA PHE A 833 20.68 -4.81 45.89
C PHE A 833 19.98 -5.95 46.66
N PRO A 834 19.89 -5.86 48.01
CA PRO A 834 19.18 -6.86 48.80
C PRO A 834 17.68 -6.82 48.53
N GLY A 835 17.04 -7.99 48.46
CA GLY A 835 15.61 -8.13 48.12
C GLY A 835 14.61 -7.74 49.23
N THR A 836 15.07 -7.32 50.41
CA THR A 836 14.21 -6.92 51.53
C THR A 836 14.73 -5.66 52.21
N LEU A 837 13.82 -4.82 52.74
CA LEU A 837 14.16 -3.58 53.44
C LEU A 837 15.05 -3.83 54.67
N ALA A 838 14.74 -4.86 55.46
CA ALA A 838 15.53 -5.20 56.65
C ALA A 838 16.98 -5.58 56.34
N ALA A 839 17.25 -6.13 55.14
CA ALA A 839 18.60 -6.47 54.73
C ALA A 839 19.44 -5.25 54.30
N ILE A 840 18.81 -4.10 53.98
CA ILE A 840 19.52 -2.87 53.59
C ILE A 840 20.35 -2.32 54.75
N ASP A 841 19.84 -2.37 55.99
CA ASP A 841 20.51 -1.80 57.17
C ASP A 841 21.88 -2.44 57.47
N SER A 842 22.10 -3.66 57.00
CA SER A 842 23.35 -4.42 57.15
C SER A 842 24.12 -4.62 55.84
N TRP A 843 23.59 -4.12 54.72
CA TRP A 843 24.16 -4.36 53.39
C TRP A 843 25.28 -3.37 53.08
N THR A 844 26.46 -3.91 52.75
CA THR A 844 27.57 -3.11 52.23
C THR A 844 27.64 -3.27 50.72
N PRO A 845 27.57 -2.18 49.94
CA PRO A 845 27.71 -2.24 48.49
C PRO A 845 29.01 -2.94 48.05
N PRO A 846 28.98 -3.82 47.04
CA PRO A 846 30.16 -4.57 46.59
C PRO A 846 31.36 -3.70 46.18
N TRP A 847 31.11 -2.47 45.73
CA TRP A 847 32.14 -1.50 45.35
C TRP A 847 32.75 -0.72 46.52
N LEU A 848 32.23 -0.86 47.74
CA LEU A 848 32.84 -0.34 48.97
C LEU A 848 33.62 -1.41 49.74
N ALA A 849 33.44 -2.69 49.40
CA ALA A 849 34.24 -3.78 49.95
C ALA A 849 35.70 -3.61 49.50
N ARG A 850 36.56 -3.22 50.44
CA ARG A 850 37.99 -2.96 50.21
C ARG A 850 38.65 -4.24 49.71
N ARG A 851 39.06 -4.28 48.43
CA ARG A 851 39.99 -5.33 47.96
C ARG A 851 41.31 -5.16 48.73
N PRO A 852 41.89 -6.23 49.31
CA PRO A 852 43.24 -6.14 49.83
C PRO A 852 44.18 -5.79 48.67
N SER A 853 44.93 -4.69 48.79
CA SER A 853 45.92 -4.30 47.79
C SER A 853 46.95 -5.41 47.61
N PRO A 854 47.37 -5.74 46.37
CA PRO A 854 48.65 -6.40 46.18
C PRO A 854 49.73 -5.42 46.66
N ALA A 855 50.54 -5.84 47.63
CA ALA A 855 51.65 -5.04 48.13
C ALA A 855 52.59 -4.68 46.97
N GLY A 856 52.91 -3.39 46.83
CA GLY A 856 53.85 -2.90 45.82
C GLY A 856 55.27 -3.43 46.03
N PRO A 857 56.10 -3.49 44.97
CA PRO A 857 57.47 -4.00 45.05
C PRO A 857 58.35 -2.95 45.72
N GLY A 858 58.50 -3.02 47.04
CA GLY A 858 59.32 -2.04 47.76
C GLY A 858 59.40 -2.17 49.27
N ALA A 859 58.90 -3.25 49.86
CA ALA A 859 59.13 -3.56 51.26
C ALA A 859 59.80 -4.94 51.35
N GLY A 860 61.05 -4.97 51.82
CA GLY A 860 61.77 -6.21 52.07
C GLY A 860 60.99 -7.13 53.01
N PRO A 861 61.19 -8.45 52.94
CA PRO A 861 60.45 -9.40 53.74
C PRO A 861 60.80 -9.19 55.22
N GLY A 862 59.86 -8.63 55.98
CA GLY A 862 59.84 -8.82 57.42
C GLY A 862 59.62 -10.31 57.72
N PRO A 863 60.22 -10.87 58.77
CA PRO A 863 60.22 -12.31 59.00
C PRO A 863 58.79 -12.82 59.18
N LEU A 864 58.37 -13.72 58.28
CA LEU A 864 57.12 -14.46 58.35
C LEU A 864 57.11 -15.28 59.65
N ALA A 865 56.09 -15.09 60.47
CA ALA A 865 55.84 -15.96 61.62
C ALA A 865 55.52 -17.38 61.13
N PRO A 866 56.10 -18.43 61.74
CA PRO A 866 55.89 -19.80 61.30
C PRO A 866 54.44 -20.25 61.57
N ALA A 867 53.87 -20.99 60.61
CA ALA A 867 52.54 -21.56 60.72
C ALA A 867 52.52 -22.69 61.77
N THR A 868 52.15 -22.38 63.01
CA THR A 868 51.96 -23.36 64.08
C THR A 868 50.53 -23.90 64.05
N GLY A 869 50.33 -24.98 63.29
CA GLY A 869 49.08 -25.73 63.26
C GLY A 869 49.28 -27.17 62.77
N PRO A 870 48.35 -28.10 63.07
CA PRO A 870 48.47 -29.52 62.68
C PRO A 870 48.62 -29.74 61.17
N VAL A 871 48.12 -28.81 60.35
CA VAL A 871 48.31 -28.78 58.89
C VAL A 871 49.76 -28.47 58.51
N GLY A 872 50.43 -27.56 59.21
CA GLY A 872 51.85 -27.25 59.00
C GLY A 872 52.75 -28.43 59.34
N ALA A 873 52.43 -29.16 60.42
CA ALA A 873 53.11 -30.40 60.77
C ALA A 873 52.87 -31.51 59.72
N PHE A 874 51.63 -31.70 59.26
CA PHE A 874 51.29 -32.70 58.24
C PHE A 874 52.02 -32.46 56.91
N LEU A 875 52.04 -31.21 56.44
CA LEU A 875 52.72 -30.81 55.19
C LEU A 875 54.24 -30.94 55.31
N ALA A 876 54.83 -30.60 56.46
CA ALA A 876 56.26 -30.82 56.72
C ALA A 876 56.64 -32.32 56.76
N THR A 877 55.69 -33.21 57.13
CA THR A 877 55.93 -34.66 57.18
C THR A 877 55.82 -35.32 55.79
N HIS A 878 55.11 -34.70 54.84
CA HIS A 878 54.91 -35.21 53.48
C HIS A 878 55.20 -34.13 52.41
N PRO A 879 56.46 -33.68 52.26
CA PRO A 879 56.78 -32.48 51.47
C PRO A 879 56.65 -32.68 49.95
N ALA A 880 56.72 -33.92 49.46
CA ALA A 880 56.84 -34.23 48.04
C ALA A 880 55.72 -33.65 47.15
N THR A 881 54.48 -33.63 47.64
CA THR A 881 53.33 -33.08 46.88
C THR A 881 53.40 -31.55 46.81
N THR A 882 53.76 -30.91 47.92
CA THR A 882 53.88 -29.46 48.01
C THR A 882 55.10 -28.95 47.24
N ASP A 883 56.20 -29.70 47.24
CA ASP A 883 57.40 -29.41 46.43
C ASP A 883 57.10 -29.51 44.93
N ALA A 884 56.32 -30.51 44.50
CA ALA A 884 55.91 -30.68 43.11
C ALA A 884 55.01 -29.52 42.63
N VAL A 885 54.05 -29.11 43.45
CA VAL A 885 53.16 -27.95 43.15
C VAL A 885 53.95 -26.65 43.16
N SER A 886 54.88 -26.48 44.10
CA SER A 886 55.77 -25.32 44.18
C SER A 886 56.66 -25.18 42.93
N THR A 887 57.19 -26.31 42.45
CA THR A 887 57.97 -26.39 41.21
C THR A 887 57.12 -26.04 39.99
N LEU A 888 55.88 -26.55 39.91
CA LEU A 888 54.94 -26.24 38.83
C LEU A 888 54.57 -24.74 38.79
N LEU A 889 54.45 -24.11 39.96
CA LEU A 889 54.08 -22.70 40.11
C LEU A 889 55.28 -21.73 40.13
N GLY A 890 56.52 -22.23 40.00
CA GLY A 890 57.73 -21.42 39.94
C GLY A 890 58.06 -20.65 41.23
N CYS A 891 57.73 -21.20 42.40
CA CYS A 891 57.91 -20.55 43.71
C CYS A 891 59.08 -21.17 44.50
N PRO A 892 60.34 -20.71 44.36
CA PRO A 892 61.46 -21.29 45.09
C PRO A 892 61.39 -20.96 46.59
N GLY A 893 61.29 -21.96 47.45
CA GLY A 893 61.27 -21.80 48.92
C GLY A 893 61.85 -23.02 49.64
N GLN A 894 62.41 -22.80 50.84
CA GLN A 894 62.86 -23.87 51.75
C GLN A 894 61.83 -24.07 52.87
N TRP A 895 61.61 -25.33 53.27
CA TRP A 895 60.76 -25.64 54.42
C TRP A 895 61.34 -25.04 55.70
N THR A 896 60.51 -24.37 56.50
CA THR A 896 60.89 -23.82 57.81
C THR A 896 60.49 -24.80 58.91
N GLU A 897 61.37 -25.11 59.86
CA GLU A 897 61.05 -26.03 60.97
C GLU A 897 59.97 -25.46 61.91
N PRO A 898 58.95 -26.25 62.29
CA PRO A 898 57.89 -25.80 63.19
C PRO A 898 58.38 -25.70 64.64
N THR A 899 58.33 -24.51 65.24
CA THR A 899 58.66 -24.27 66.66
C THR A 899 57.44 -24.53 67.56
N THR A 900 57.61 -25.24 68.68
CA THR A 900 56.53 -25.71 69.57
C THR A 900 56.05 -24.69 70.62
N ALA A 901 55.70 -23.47 70.22
CA ALA A 901 55.10 -22.47 71.13
C ALA A 901 53.61 -22.23 70.79
N PRO A 902 52.71 -22.15 71.79
CA PRO A 902 51.29 -21.94 71.55
C PRO A 902 51.01 -20.45 71.30
N THR A 903 50.58 -20.10 70.09
CA THR A 903 50.01 -18.79 69.75
C THR A 903 48.54 -18.93 69.36
N SER A 904 47.74 -17.95 69.76
CA SER A 904 46.27 -17.91 69.68
C SER A 904 45.71 -18.22 68.27
N PRO A 905 44.51 -18.84 68.14
CA PRO A 905 44.04 -19.43 66.89
C PRO A 905 43.52 -18.45 65.82
N GLU A 906 43.49 -17.15 66.07
CA GLU A 906 42.68 -16.21 65.26
C GLU A 906 43.45 -15.40 64.19
N SER A 907 44.74 -15.64 63.95
CA SER A 907 45.49 -14.82 62.98
C SER A 907 46.51 -15.57 62.13
N SER A 908 46.18 -16.77 61.65
CA SER A 908 46.97 -17.36 60.57
C SER A 908 46.31 -17.02 59.22
N ALA A 909 47.05 -16.37 58.33
CA ALA A 909 46.62 -16.10 56.95
C ALA A 909 46.09 -17.35 56.20
N PRO A 910 46.59 -18.58 56.47
CA PRO A 910 46.00 -19.81 55.92
C PRO A 910 44.57 -20.09 56.42
N ALA A 911 44.28 -19.83 57.70
CA ALA A 911 42.94 -20.04 58.25
C ALA A 911 41.92 -19.10 57.60
N VAL A 912 42.27 -17.83 57.40
CA VAL A 912 41.43 -16.84 56.71
C VAL A 912 41.16 -17.27 55.26
N LEU A 913 42.17 -17.81 54.56
CA LEU A 913 42.06 -18.25 53.17
C LEU A 913 41.15 -19.49 53.02
N LEU A 914 41.23 -20.43 53.97
CA LEU A 914 40.37 -21.62 54.02
C LEU A 914 38.92 -21.29 54.40
N THR A 915 38.69 -20.31 55.28
CA THR A 915 37.32 -19.83 55.59
C THR A 915 36.70 -19.00 54.47
N THR A 916 37.51 -18.28 53.68
CA THR A 916 37.00 -17.41 52.60
C THR A 916 36.64 -18.20 51.34
N TYR A 917 37.32 -19.33 51.09
CA TYR A 917 37.09 -20.18 49.92
C TYR A 917 36.85 -21.65 50.32
N PRO A 918 35.74 -21.94 51.03
CA PRO A 918 35.48 -23.27 51.58
C PRO A 918 35.26 -24.34 50.49
N ALA A 919 34.83 -23.93 49.29
CA ALA A 919 34.61 -24.83 48.16
C ALA A 919 35.90 -25.58 47.74
N THR A 920 37.06 -24.92 47.80
CA THR A 920 38.35 -25.52 47.43
C THR A 920 38.79 -26.57 48.45
N ALA A 921 38.65 -26.26 49.75
CA ALA A 921 38.92 -27.21 50.83
C ALA A 921 37.97 -28.41 50.79
N THR A 922 36.69 -28.16 50.48
CA THR A 922 35.66 -29.21 50.35
C THR A 922 35.93 -30.08 49.14
N ALA A 923 36.32 -29.50 47.99
CA ALA A 923 36.66 -30.26 46.78
C ALA A 923 37.89 -31.15 47.00
N VAL A 924 38.94 -30.62 47.65
CA VAL A 924 40.13 -31.40 48.01
C VAL A 924 39.81 -32.48 49.05
N ALA A 925 38.99 -32.18 50.06
CA ALA A 925 38.54 -33.18 51.02
C ALA A 925 37.73 -34.30 50.35
N THR A 926 36.87 -33.96 49.38
CA THR A 926 36.10 -34.96 48.60
C THR A 926 37.03 -35.83 47.74
N LEU A 927 38.12 -35.25 47.22
CA LEU A 927 39.12 -35.95 46.40
C LEU A 927 40.06 -36.84 47.22
N ILE A 928 40.26 -36.54 48.51
CA ILE A 928 41.07 -37.33 49.45
C ILE A 928 40.22 -38.38 50.19
N SER A 929 38.90 -38.15 50.30
CA SER A 929 37.95 -39.07 50.94
C SER A 929 37.31 -40.06 49.96
N ALA A 930 37.56 -39.89 48.66
CA ALA A 930 37.26 -40.85 47.60
C ALA A 930 38.49 -41.73 47.35
#